data_AF-A0A2T2N3J7-F1
#
_entry.id   AF-A0A2T2N3J7-F1
#
_cell.length_a   1.000
_cell.length_b   1.000
_cell.length_c   1.000
_cell.angle_alpha   90.00
_cell.angle_beta   90.00
_cell.angle_gamma   90.00
#
_symmetry.space_group_name_H-M   'P 1'
#
loop_
_entity.id
_entity.type
_entity.pdbx_description
1 polymer ?
#
loop_
_entity_poly.entity_id
_entity_poly.type
_entity_poly.pdbx_seq_one_letter_code
_entity_poly.pdbx_strand_id
1 'polypeptide(L)'
;MVLRKVQCTRKHNIPYFVDSTWLDTDGLAANYPFSRHKLEHKSNAGCLQARLDWIKHVGPVSEFGACNPINGNLIAVILPYCVPERLYAAAYVTECEAPYAFLADAFDKNIHSSSLYARHQAWAATQDQSHPSHYPVGHSETVSQRFHNLSPGQKQVFAKAMFQLGSFGEDWPERFEKSLRMMAIRDLYDTSKDFNFLEDFLEYRALDLGASFGELLMMFGMDIKLNSDERRKVRDISQAYSITTTLTNDYLSFENEYKKHVNTTGTTFISSIWLLSRLHNVDLDTAKCIAKDEIIRYENRLLELCKHFRRANSILSRSLDQYIQGMIYLVSGNVLWSLNCPRYHAQYRYDPNAGLEEVLTSDNFPRIMGLPYKAAEGKCHGITIFSGTTESKLSNNLTAHDSFGSGSTFPTPQTSLAGPSTQASSLKSAYFDSRVNYTASLSSQGIHDNFIDALNVWFRLPTLSISQLKCLSNRLHTASFLRDDMEDAYGLEKSRVATHKVFGIAQTINSANYSITEALDEARHMDCPHALEIVLGGLLDIQVGQSYRLHWTRHAACPSEQEYLEMVHKSTLFRMLAKLVMSHSTNRNRAKATSKELARLFGIYVQIFHEYQKLRSAEVMLTVYCLGRDGGAFTLPLVHALNKDPGDTQLREVLFYRRERGSLSPAHNHMVLEQLKCAESLVYTKKILESLHNRIKTFIEVLEKVFGIENWIMRRLVQSLET
;
A
#
# COMPACT_ATOMS: atom_id res chain seq x y z
N MET A 1 41.54 -15.08 -11.86
CA MET A 1 41.44 -13.65 -12.24
C MET A 1 39.99 -13.14 -12.15
N VAL A 2 39.27 -13.34 -11.03
CA VAL A 2 37.84 -12.99 -10.93
C VAL A 2 37.51 -12.44 -9.54
N LEU A 3 37.98 -11.22 -9.21
CA LEU A 3 37.62 -10.54 -7.96
C LEU A 3 37.81 -8.99 -7.99
N ARG A 4 37.93 -8.38 -9.19
CA ARG A 4 38.30 -6.95 -9.35
C ARG A 4 37.27 -6.03 -10.02
N LYS A 5 36.07 -6.51 -10.39
CA LYS A 5 35.06 -5.69 -11.12
C LYS A 5 33.97 -5.02 -10.27
N VAL A 6 33.84 -5.32 -8.98
CA VAL A 6 32.72 -4.79 -8.14
C VAL A 6 33.10 -3.55 -7.31
N GLN A 7 34.39 -3.28 -7.07
CA GLN A 7 34.82 -2.13 -6.24
C GLN A 7 34.92 -0.79 -7.00
N CYS A 8 34.75 -0.75 -8.32
CA CYS A 8 35.09 0.42 -9.12
C CYS A 8 34.03 1.54 -9.11
N THR A 9 32.73 1.21 -8.94
CA THR A 9 31.62 2.17 -9.07
C THR A 9 31.41 3.06 -7.85
N ARG A 10 31.74 2.59 -6.63
CA ARG A 10 31.42 3.30 -5.38
C ARG A 10 32.33 4.49 -5.06
N LYS A 11 33.39 4.76 -5.83
CA LYS A 11 34.26 5.94 -5.64
C LYS A 11 33.66 7.27 -6.13
N HIS A 12 32.49 7.25 -6.79
CA HIS A 12 31.86 8.47 -7.34
C HIS A 12 30.65 8.98 -6.55
N ASN A 13 30.19 8.26 -5.52
CA ASN A 13 28.97 8.59 -4.77
C ASN A 13 29.23 9.48 -3.53
N ILE A 14 30.13 10.46 -3.67
CA ILE A 14 30.33 11.54 -2.69
C ILE A 14 29.47 12.72 -3.16
N PRO A 15 28.60 13.32 -2.34
CA PRO A 15 27.78 14.47 -2.75
C PRO A 15 28.60 15.74 -3.04
N TYR A 16 27.93 16.80 -3.47
CA TYR A 16 28.41 18.16 -3.28
C TYR A 16 28.00 18.63 -1.88
N PHE A 17 28.92 19.23 -1.13
CA PHE A 17 28.56 19.97 0.08
C PHE A 17 28.02 21.34 -0.32
N VAL A 18 26.98 21.81 0.37
CA VAL A 18 26.43 23.15 0.17
C VAL A 18 26.96 24.02 1.31
N ASP A 19 27.54 25.16 0.98
CA ASP A 19 28.03 26.11 1.98
C ASP A 19 26.86 26.83 2.64
N SER A 20 26.74 26.69 3.96
CA SER A 20 25.65 27.29 4.74
C SER A 20 25.79 28.79 4.91
N THR A 21 26.95 29.41 4.64
CA THR A 21 27.12 30.86 4.85
C THR A 21 26.35 31.73 3.86
N TRP A 22 25.76 31.12 2.84
CA TRP A 22 24.88 31.75 1.85
C TRP A 22 23.40 31.41 2.04
N LEU A 23 23.07 30.62 3.07
CA LEU A 23 21.72 30.20 3.39
C LEU A 23 21.21 30.99 4.60
N ASP A 24 20.18 31.79 4.41
CA ASP A 24 19.34 32.22 5.53
C ASP A 24 18.44 31.05 5.94
N THR A 25 18.90 30.27 6.92
CA THR A 25 18.12 29.17 7.51
C THR A 25 17.27 29.64 8.70
N ASP A 26 17.25 30.94 9.00
CA ASP A 26 16.79 31.51 10.29
C ASP A 26 17.45 30.84 11.53
N GLY A 27 18.62 30.22 11.37
CA GLY A 27 19.32 29.47 12.42
C GLY A 27 18.87 28.02 12.57
N LEU A 28 17.88 27.56 11.79
CA LEU A 28 17.52 26.14 11.70
C LEU A 28 18.68 25.34 11.07
N ALA A 29 18.82 24.09 11.48
CA ALA A 29 19.86 23.14 11.07
C ALA A 29 21.31 23.68 11.17
N ALA A 30 21.58 24.69 12.01
CA ALA A 30 22.88 25.38 12.07
C ALA A 30 24.08 24.47 12.41
N ASN A 31 23.84 23.35 13.10
CA ASN A 31 24.85 22.35 13.46
C ASN A 31 24.91 21.14 12.48
N TYR A 32 24.24 21.21 11.33
CA TYR A 32 24.10 20.10 10.38
C TYR A 32 24.91 20.34 9.08
N PRO A 33 25.41 19.27 8.43
CA PRO A 33 25.95 19.36 7.09
C PRO A 33 24.83 19.48 6.05
N PHE A 34 24.94 20.45 5.16
CA PHE A 34 24.09 20.55 3.96
C PHE A 34 24.79 19.89 2.76
N SER A 35 24.04 19.18 1.92
CA SER A 35 24.59 18.42 0.79
C SER A 35 23.57 18.16 -0.32
N ARG A 36 24.06 17.89 -1.52
CA ARG A 36 23.27 17.68 -2.75
C ARG A 36 23.86 16.53 -3.56
N HIS A 37 23.01 15.60 -4.01
CA HIS A 37 23.43 14.42 -4.78
C HIS A 37 23.95 14.83 -6.17
N LYS A 38 25.09 14.27 -6.60
CA LYS A 38 25.75 14.67 -7.86
C LYS A 38 24.97 14.34 -9.13
N LEU A 39 23.98 13.44 -9.06
CA LEU A 39 23.19 12.97 -10.19
C LEU A 39 21.73 13.41 -10.07
N GLU A 40 21.48 14.60 -9.52
CA GLU A 40 20.16 15.22 -9.37
C GLU A 40 19.29 15.21 -10.64
N HIS A 41 19.89 15.26 -11.83
CA HIS A 41 19.16 15.12 -13.09
C HIS A 41 18.31 13.84 -13.14
N LYS A 42 18.69 12.76 -12.43
CA LYS A 42 17.87 11.55 -12.26
C LYS A 42 16.67 11.78 -11.34
N SER A 43 16.82 12.60 -10.30
CA SER A 43 15.69 13.03 -9.45
C SER A 43 14.72 13.88 -10.26
N ASN A 44 15.22 14.86 -11.01
CA ASN A 44 14.39 15.70 -11.87
C ASN A 44 13.67 14.90 -12.95
N ALA A 45 14.34 13.96 -13.63
CA ALA A 45 13.71 13.06 -14.59
C ALA A 45 12.67 12.12 -13.94
N GLY A 46 12.88 11.70 -12.69
CA GLY A 46 11.90 10.90 -11.93
C GLY A 46 10.64 11.71 -11.61
N CYS A 47 10.80 12.93 -11.11
CA CYS A 47 9.70 13.88 -10.89
C CYS A 47 8.97 14.23 -12.19
N LEU A 48 9.71 14.59 -13.24
CA LEU A 48 9.15 14.95 -14.55
C LEU A 48 8.31 13.81 -15.12
N GLN A 49 8.83 12.58 -15.13
CA GLN A 49 8.08 11.45 -15.67
C GLN A 49 6.81 11.15 -14.84
N ALA A 50 6.87 11.28 -13.51
CA ALA A 50 5.69 11.16 -12.65
C ALA A 50 4.62 12.22 -12.97
N ARG A 51 5.01 13.49 -13.17
CA ARG A 51 4.07 14.54 -13.62
C ARG A 51 3.54 14.29 -15.02
N LEU A 52 4.39 13.89 -15.98
CA LEU A 52 3.96 13.58 -17.35
C LEU A 52 2.97 12.41 -17.37
N ASP A 53 3.19 11.36 -16.59
CA ASP A 53 2.23 10.27 -16.44
C ASP A 53 0.95 10.72 -15.71
N TRP A 54 1.02 11.60 -14.71
CA TRP A 54 -0.17 12.16 -14.06
C TRP A 54 -0.99 13.04 -15.02
N ILE A 55 -0.36 13.91 -15.80
CA ILE A 55 -1.01 14.76 -16.81
C ILE A 55 -1.66 13.89 -17.90
N LYS A 56 -0.96 12.85 -18.36
CA LYS A 56 -1.42 11.87 -19.37
C LYS A 56 -2.59 11.00 -18.91
N HIS A 57 -2.67 10.66 -17.62
CA HIS A 57 -3.64 9.67 -17.11
C HIS A 57 -4.73 10.25 -16.21
N VAL A 58 -4.51 11.41 -15.57
CA VAL A 58 -5.43 12.05 -14.61
C VAL A 58 -5.82 13.46 -15.05
N GLY A 59 -4.83 14.31 -15.38
CA GLY A 59 -5.04 15.71 -15.78
C GLY A 59 -3.97 16.66 -15.25
N PRO A 60 -4.05 17.97 -15.59
CA PRO A 60 -3.08 18.98 -15.15
C PRO A 60 -3.04 19.13 -13.62
N VAL A 61 -1.86 19.48 -13.10
CA VAL A 61 -1.62 19.72 -11.67
C VAL A 61 -1.62 21.21 -11.34
N SER A 62 -2.01 21.53 -10.10
CA SER A 62 -2.08 22.90 -9.57
C SER A 62 -1.05 23.19 -8.46
N GLU A 63 -0.34 22.18 -7.94
CA GLU A 63 0.75 22.34 -6.97
C GLU A 63 2.09 21.85 -7.50
N PHE A 64 3.15 22.22 -6.76
CA PHE A 64 4.53 21.85 -7.02
C PHE A 64 4.94 20.69 -6.10
N GLY A 65 5.52 19.65 -6.69
CA GLY A 65 6.17 18.57 -5.95
C GLY A 65 7.62 18.89 -5.58
N ALA A 66 8.51 17.90 -5.65
CA ALA A 66 9.87 17.93 -5.12
C ALA A 66 10.85 18.87 -5.87
N CYS A 67 10.52 19.37 -7.06
CA CYS A 67 11.44 20.23 -7.82
C CYS A 67 11.56 21.64 -7.22
N ASN A 68 12.77 21.99 -6.75
CA ASN A 68 13.16 23.34 -6.38
C ASN A 68 14.33 23.78 -7.29
N PRO A 69 14.18 24.86 -8.09
CA PRO A 69 15.16 25.27 -9.10
C PRO A 69 16.41 25.97 -8.52
N ILE A 70 16.39 26.35 -7.23
CA ILE A 70 17.47 27.07 -6.57
C ILE A 70 18.28 26.09 -5.71
N ASN A 71 17.72 25.67 -4.57
CA ASN A 71 18.43 24.81 -3.61
C ASN A 71 18.45 23.32 -4.02
N GLY A 72 17.64 22.93 -5.01
CA GLY A 72 17.68 21.62 -5.66
C GLY A 72 16.55 20.68 -5.28
N ASN A 73 16.35 19.66 -6.11
CA ASN A 73 15.32 18.64 -5.93
C ASN A 73 15.35 18.03 -4.52
N LEU A 74 14.18 17.94 -3.87
CA LEU A 74 14.02 17.39 -2.52
C LEU A 74 14.82 16.09 -2.32
N ILE A 75 14.71 15.14 -3.26
CA ILE A 75 15.36 13.82 -3.14
C ILE A 75 16.88 13.92 -3.31
N ALA A 76 17.37 14.87 -4.10
CA ALA A 76 18.81 15.10 -4.22
C ALA A 76 19.41 15.73 -2.94
N VAL A 77 18.65 16.52 -2.18
CA VAL A 77 19.15 17.18 -0.95
C VAL A 77 18.86 16.39 0.34
N ILE A 78 17.76 15.64 0.44
CA ILE A 78 17.51 14.77 1.61
C ILE A 78 18.24 13.43 1.51
N LEU A 79 18.50 12.91 0.28
CA LEU A 79 19.26 11.68 0.05
C LEU A 79 20.61 11.92 -0.69
N PRO A 80 21.54 12.75 -0.17
CA PRO A 80 22.79 13.07 -0.86
C PRO A 80 23.73 11.85 -1.04
N TYR A 81 23.48 10.75 -0.34
CA TYR A 81 24.18 9.46 -0.47
C TYR A 81 23.34 8.34 -1.13
N CYS A 82 22.22 8.69 -1.79
CA CYS A 82 21.39 7.74 -2.53
C CYS A 82 22.18 6.90 -3.55
N VAL A 83 21.81 5.64 -3.72
CA VAL A 83 22.33 4.75 -4.77
C VAL A 83 21.90 5.29 -6.14
N PRO A 84 22.84 5.58 -7.08
CA PRO A 84 22.54 6.22 -8.36
C PRO A 84 21.45 5.55 -9.21
N GLU A 85 21.22 4.27 -9.03
CA GLU A 85 20.20 3.48 -9.74
C GLU A 85 18.80 3.66 -9.13
N ARG A 86 18.70 3.92 -7.81
CA ARG A 86 17.43 4.09 -7.09
C ARG A 86 16.91 5.52 -7.08
N LEU A 87 17.79 6.50 -7.30
CA LEU A 87 17.47 7.93 -7.22
C LEU A 87 16.26 8.36 -8.07
N TYR A 88 16.14 7.80 -9.28
CA TYR A 88 14.99 8.03 -10.17
C TYR A 88 13.67 7.50 -9.58
N ALA A 89 13.67 6.26 -9.09
CA ALA A 89 12.46 5.63 -8.53
C ALA A 89 12.05 6.28 -7.19
N ALA A 90 13.02 6.74 -6.38
CA ALA A 90 12.76 7.51 -5.17
C ALA A 90 12.07 8.85 -5.49
N ALA A 91 12.57 9.58 -6.50
CA ALA A 91 11.93 10.82 -6.95
C ALA A 91 10.57 10.59 -7.62
N TYR A 92 10.42 9.53 -8.41
CA TYR A 92 9.13 9.17 -9.01
C TYR A 92 8.08 8.88 -7.93
N VAL A 93 8.39 8.11 -6.88
CA VAL A 93 7.39 7.79 -5.83
C VAL A 93 7.06 9.00 -4.95
N THR A 94 8.01 9.87 -4.62
CA THR A 94 7.73 11.12 -3.88
C THR A 94 6.97 12.15 -4.72
N GLU A 95 7.23 12.25 -6.03
CA GLU A 95 6.41 13.12 -6.89
C GLU A 95 4.99 12.56 -7.07
N CYS A 96 4.79 11.25 -6.88
CA CYS A 96 3.46 10.64 -6.78
C CYS A 96 2.79 10.84 -5.41
N GLU A 97 3.57 11.04 -4.33
CA GLU A 97 3.09 11.27 -2.96
C GLU A 97 2.33 12.60 -2.82
N ALA A 98 2.84 13.68 -3.42
CA ALA A 98 2.14 14.97 -3.41
C ALA A 98 0.69 14.85 -3.97
N PRO A 99 0.45 14.20 -5.13
CA PRO A 99 -0.88 13.78 -5.60
C PRO A 99 -1.74 12.94 -4.64
N TYR A 100 -1.16 12.20 -3.68
CA TYR A 100 -1.94 11.53 -2.62
C TYR A 100 -2.50 12.51 -1.58
N ALA A 101 -1.82 13.63 -1.31
CA ALA A 101 -2.31 14.66 -0.40
C ALA A 101 -3.56 15.39 -0.92
N PHE A 102 -3.77 15.43 -2.25
CA PHE A 102 -4.98 15.99 -2.88
C PHE A 102 -6.22 15.09 -2.71
N LEU A 103 -6.06 13.80 -2.41
CA LEU A 103 -7.21 12.88 -2.32
C LEU A 103 -8.15 13.19 -1.15
N ALA A 104 -7.70 13.99 -0.18
CA ALA A 104 -8.53 14.43 0.94
C ALA A 104 -9.67 15.38 0.52
N ASP A 105 -9.56 16.07 -0.63
CA ASP A 105 -10.68 16.83 -1.22
C ASP A 105 -11.75 15.90 -1.85
N ALA A 106 -11.48 14.59 -1.96
CA ALA A 106 -12.35 13.60 -2.59
C ALA A 106 -13.05 12.64 -1.60
N PHE A 107 -12.93 12.84 -0.27
CA PHE A 107 -13.49 11.94 0.74
C PHE A 107 -14.41 12.62 1.77
N ASP A 108 -15.51 11.93 2.07
CA ASP A 108 -16.55 12.36 3.02
C ASP A 108 -16.06 12.30 4.48
N LYS A 109 -16.52 13.25 5.30
CA LYS A 109 -15.97 13.61 6.62
C LYS A 109 -16.55 12.81 7.80
N ASN A 110 -17.39 11.81 7.53
CA ASN A 110 -18.32 11.24 8.53
C ASN A 110 -17.95 9.84 9.08
N ILE A 111 -16.79 9.67 9.73
CA ILE A 111 -16.49 8.46 10.55
C ILE A 111 -15.70 8.85 11.82
N HIS A 112 -16.20 8.53 13.02
CA HIS A 112 -15.56 8.89 14.29
C HIS A 112 -14.77 7.75 14.96
N SER A 113 -13.52 8.07 15.34
CA SER A 113 -12.83 7.67 16.60
C SER A 113 -12.42 6.20 16.87
N SER A 114 -11.17 6.04 17.30
CA SER A 114 -10.71 5.05 18.29
C SER A 114 -9.35 5.53 18.86
N SER A 115 -8.94 5.09 20.05
CA SER A 115 -7.82 5.73 20.77
C SER A 115 -6.44 5.54 20.13
N LEU A 116 -5.58 6.56 20.26
CA LEU A 116 -4.22 6.60 19.69
C LEU A 116 -3.28 5.54 20.31
N TYR A 117 -3.35 5.33 21.63
CA TYR A 117 -2.44 4.45 22.37
C TYR A 117 -2.41 2.99 21.85
N ALA A 118 -3.57 2.46 21.44
CA ALA A 118 -3.67 1.13 20.84
C ALA A 118 -3.00 1.05 19.45
N ARG A 119 -3.00 2.16 18.69
CA ARG A 119 -2.41 2.24 17.34
C ARG A 119 -0.88 2.28 17.40
N HIS A 120 -0.29 2.89 18.43
CA HIS A 120 1.17 2.89 18.63
C HIS A 120 1.73 1.47 18.91
N GLN A 121 1.01 0.64 19.67
CA GLN A 121 1.40 -0.77 19.84
C GLN A 121 1.32 -1.56 18.52
N ALA A 122 0.32 -1.28 17.68
CA ALA A 122 0.23 -1.86 16.33
C ALA A 122 1.36 -1.35 15.40
N TRP A 123 1.80 -0.10 15.52
CA TRP A 123 2.95 0.43 14.77
C TRP A 123 4.24 -0.33 15.11
N ALA A 124 4.51 -0.54 16.41
CA ALA A 124 5.66 -1.32 16.87
C ALA A 124 5.59 -2.81 16.46
N ALA A 125 4.41 -3.44 16.55
CA ALA A 125 4.23 -4.85 16.22
C ALA A 125 4.28 -5.14 14.70
N THR A 126 3.75 -4.25 13.85
CA THR A 126 3.60 -4.52 12.41
C THR A 126 4.87 -4.28 11.57
N GLN A 127 6.03 -4.10 12.20
CA GLN A 127 7.35 -4.18 11.54
C GLN A 127 8.09 -5.50 11.83
N ASP A 128 7.45 -6.44 12.54
CA ASP A 128 7.98 -7.76 12.81
C ASP A 128 7.21 -8.83 12.03
N GLN A 129 7.90 -9.64 11.24
CA GLN A 129 7.29 -10.70 10.41
C GLN A 129 7.06 -12.01 11.19
N SER A 130 7.46 -12.06 12.47
CA SER A 130 7.53 -13.30 13.26
C SER A 130 6.26 -13.67 14.02
N HIS A 131 5.30 -12.74 14.17
CA HIS A 131 4.13 -12.92 15.05
C HIS A 131 2.80 -13.03 14.29
N PRO A 132 2.01 -14.11 14.50
CA PRO A 132 0.63 -14.17 14.02
C PRO A 132 -0.25 -13.17 14.77
N SER A 133 -1.09 -12.43 14.03
CA SER A 133 -1.82 -11.27 14.55
C SER A 133 -3.11 -11.64 15.30
N HIS A 134 -3.05 -11.58 16.64
CA HIS A 134 -4.21 -11.76 17.52
C HIS A 134 -4.53 -10.49 18.34
N TYR A 135 -5.09 -9.48 17.67
CA TYR A 135 -5.79 -8.35 18.30
C TYR A 135 -7.05 -7.99 17.49
N PRO A 136 -8.10 -7.42 18.12
CA PRO A 136 -9.44 -7.33 17.52
C PRO A 136 -9.49 -6.37 16.33
N VAL A 137 -10.13 -6.80 15.25
CA VAL A 137 -10.24 -6.05 13.98
C VAL A 137 -11.35 -5.00 14.09
N GLY A 138 -11.04 -3.87 14.74
CA GLY A 138 -11.85 -2.67 14.71
C GLY A 138 -11.53 -1.80 13.49
N HIS A 139 -12.44 -1.77 12.50
CA HIS A 139 -12.45 -0.82 11.37
C HIS A 139 -11.19 -0.79 10.48
N SER A 140 -10.75 -1.97 10.00
CA SER A 140 -9.72 -2.08 8.94
C SER A 140 -10.25 -1.81 7.51
N GLU A 141 -11.56 -1.72 7.33
CA GLU A 141 -12.21 -1.71 6.00
C GLU A 141 -12.07 -0.37 5.26
N THR A 142 -12.09 0.75 5.99
CA THR A 142 -12.14 2.11 5.45
C THR A 142 -10.92 2.48 4.60
N VAL A 143 -9.72 2.00 4.98
CA VAL A 143 -8.46 2.30 4.27
C VAL A 143 -8.37 1.51 2.96
N SER A 144 -8.84 0.26 2.93
CA SER A 144 -8.96 -0.51 1.68
C SER A 144 -9.97 0.14 0.74
N GLN A 145 -11.16 0.50 1.25
CA GLN A 145 -12.22 1.19 0.48
C GLN A 145 -11.69 2.47 -0.19
N ARG A 146 -10.87 3.28 0.49
CA ARG A 146 -10.24 4.48 -0.10
C ARG A 146 -9.31 4.16 -1.29
N PHE A 147 -8.58 3.06 -1.29
CA PHE A 147 -7.78 2.63 -2.45
C PHE A 147 -8.63 2.18 -3.64
N HIS A 148 -9.83 1.61 -3.41
CA HIS A 148 -10.76 1.28 -4.50
C HIS A 148 -11.29 2.54 -5.21
N ASN A 149 -11.44 3.66 -4.48
CA ASN A 149 -11.99 4.94 -4.96
C ASN A 149 -11.03 5.76 -5.85
N LEU A 150 -9.75 5.40 -5.94
CA LEU A 150 -8.80 6.05 -6.86
C LEU A 150 -9.30 5.97 -8.32
N SER A 151 -9.10 7.04 -9.09
CA SER A 151 -9.43 7.04 -10.52
C SER A 151 -8.58 6.01 -11.29
N PRO A 152 -9.05 5.49 -12.44
CA PRO A 152 -8.26 4.55 -13.25
C PRO A 152 -6.88 5.08 -13.64
N GLY A 153 -6.75 6.40 -13.82
CA GLY A 153 -5.49 7.07 -14.10
C GLY A 153 -4.55 7.11 -12.88
N GLN A 154 -5.08 7.46 -11.70
CA GLN A 154 -4.30 7.47 -10.45
C GLN A 154 -3.74 6.07 -10.16
N LYS A 155 -4.55 5.03 -10.40
CA LYS A 155 -4.12 3.62 -10.28
C LYS A 155 -3.01 3.23 -11.26
N GLN A 156 -3.00 3.76 -12.49
CA GLN A 156 -1.91 3.55 -13.45
C GLN A 156 -0.60 4.19 -12.96
N VAL A 157 -0.63 5.47 -12.56
CA VAL A 157 0.57 6.18 -12.06
C VAL A 157 1.12 5.49 -10.81
N PHE A 158 0.25 5.09 -9.88
CA PHE A 158 0.64 4.39 -8.66
C PHE A 158 1.22 3.00 -8.92
N ALA A 159 0.59 2.20 -9.79
CA ALA A 159 1.11 0.89 -10.16
C ALA A 159 2.48 1.01 -10.86
N LYS A 160 2.72 2.08 -11.62
CA LYS A 160 4.04 2.39 -12.21
C LYS A 160 5.08 2.72 -11.14
N ALA A 161 4.74 3.47 -10.09
CA ALA A 161 5.64 3.70 -8.95
C ALA A 161 6.00 2.39 -8.24
N MET A 162 5.00 1.58 -7.89
CA MET A 162 5.22 0.31 -7.18
C MET A 162 5.98 -0.71 -8.04
N PHE A 163 5.77 -0.73 -9.36
CA PHE A 163 6.52 -1.57 -10.28
C PHE A 163 8.02 -1.20 -10.34
N GLN A 164 8.34 0.09 -10.34
CA GLN A 164 9.73 0.56 -10.27
C GLN A 164 10.40 0.13 -8.95
N LEU A 165 9.72 0.30 -7.81
CA LEU A 165 10.25 -0.09 -6.50
C LEU A 165 10.53 -1.60 -6.40
N GLY A 166 9.60 -2.44 -6.92
CA GLY A 166 9.75 -3.89 -6.94
C GLY A 166 10.93 -4.38 -7.79
N SER A 167 11.43 -3.55 -8.70
CA SER A 167 12.62 -3.84 -9.51
C SER A 167 13.94 -3.78 -8.71
N PHE A 168 13.91 -3.35 -7.44
CA PHE A 168 15.08 -3.26 -6.56
C PHE A 168 15.03 -4.20 -5.33
N GLY A 169 13.95 -4.97 -5.17
CA GLY A 169 13.75 -5.88 -4.05
C GLY A 169 12.27 -6.19 -3.84
N GLU A 170 12.01 -7.44 -3.45
CA GLU A 170 10.67 -8.05 -3.39
C GLU A 170 9.72 -7.42 -2.37
N ASP A 171 10.24 -6.68 -1.39
CA ASP A 171 9.48 -6.17 -0.24
C ASP A 171 9.38 -4.64 -0.17
N TRP A 172 9.95 -3.90 -1.14
CA TRP A 172 9.81 -2.44 -1.17
C TRP A 172 8.39 -1.97 -1.48
N PRO A 173 7.68 -2.47 -2.52
CA PRO A 173 6.34 -1.99 -2.85
C PRO A 173 5.36 -2.09 -1.68
N GLU A 174 5.38 -3.21 -0.95
CA GLU A 174 4.49 -3.51 0.16
C GLU A 174 4.79 -2.61 1.37
N ARG A 175 6.07 -2.28 1.62
CA ARG A 175 6.47 -1.29 2.63
C ARG A 175 5.96 0.12 2.27
N PHE A 176 6.11 0.54 1.01
CA PHE A 176 5.66 1.86 0.56
C PHE A 176 4.13 1.96 0.49
N GLU A 177 3.43 0.94 -0.03
CA GLU A 177 1.97 0.81 0.05
C GLU A 177 1.47 0.91 1.49
N LYS A 178 2.11 0.23 2.44
CA LYS A 178 1.76 0.29 3.86
C LYS A 178 1.99 1.69 4.45
N SER A 179 3.12 2.33 4.14
CA SER A 179 3.43 3.69 4.61
C SER A 179 2.40 4.71 4.10
N LEU A 180 2.11 4.71 2.80
CA LEU A 180 1.07 5.56 2.19
C LEU A 180 -0.32 5.30 2.76
N ARG A 181 -0.68 4.04 3.03
CA ARG A 181 -1.93 3.68 3.72
C ARG A 181 -2.03 4.25 5.14
N MET A 182 -0.91 4.38 5.87
CA MET A 182 -0.90 4.98 7.21
C MET A 182 -1.06 6.51 7.17
N MET A 183 -0.47 7.18 6.18
CA MET A 183 -0.63 8.64 5.99
C MET A 183 -2.07 8.98 5.58
N ALA A 184 -2.68 8.19 4.70
CA ALA A 184 -4.08 8.32 4.27
C ALA A 184 -5.14 8.04 5.38
N ILE A 185 -4.73 7.77 6.62
CA ILE A 185 -5.62 7.73 7.80
C ILE A 185 -6.01 9.15 8.24
N ARG A 186 -5.34 10.21 7.74
CA ARG A 186 -5.65 11.63 8.02
C ARG A 186 -7.15 11.91 8.11
N ASP A 187 -7.90 11.58 7.05
CA ASP A 187 -9.33 11.91 6.95
C ASP A 187 -10.24 10.91 7.69
N LEU A 188 -9.69 10.13 8.64
CA LEU A 188 -10.42 9.38 9.69
C LEU A 188 -10.19 9.99 11.08
N TYR A 189 -9.42 11.07 11.18
CA TYR A 189 -9.31 11.88 12.37
C TYR A 189 -10.22 13.09 12.25
N ASP A 190 -11.01 13.29 13.31
CA ASP A 190 -11.87 14.46 13.44
C ASP A 190 -11.02 15.73 13.54
N THR A 191 -11.13 16.62 12.56
CA THR A 191 -10.37 17.88 12.56
C THR A 191 -10.80 18.83 13.68
N SER A 192 -11.93 18.58 14.35
CA SER A 192 -12.31 19.31 15.56
C SER A 192 -11.60 18.84 16.84
N LYS A 193 -10.74 17.81 16.76
CA LYS A 193 -9.98 17.32 17.91
C LYS A 193 -8.97 18.39 18.39
N ASP A 194 -9.34 19.12 19.43
CA ASP A 194 -8.41 19.95 20.19
C ASP A 194 -7.31 19.09 20.84
N PHE A 195 -6.07 19.58 20.73
CA PHE A 195 -4.90 19.03 21.39
C PHE A 195 -4.54 19.94 22.56
N ASN A 196 -4.34 19.37 23.75
CA ASN A 196 -3.99 20.12 24.96
C ASN A 196 -2.49 20.10 25.27
N PHE A 197 -1.72 19.31 24.52
CA PHE A 197 -0.27 19.12 24.68
C PHE A 197 0.39 19.07 23.31
N LEU A 198 1.64 19.53 23.21
CA LEU A 198 2.39 19.55 21.95
C LEU A 198 2.79 18.13 21.53
N GLU A 199 3.11 17.27 22.48
CA GLU A 199 3.53 15.88 22.28
C GLU A 199 2.43 15.05 21.58
N ASP A 200 1.19 15.14 22.08
CA ASP A 200 0.01 14.48 21.49
C ASP A 200 -0.22 14.93 20.04
N PHE A 201 0.07 16.21 19.73
CA PHE A 201 -0.04 16.75 18.38
C PHE A 201 1.09 16.28 17.49
N LEU A 202 2.33 16.22 18.00
CA LEU A 202 3.49 15.78 17.24
C LEU A 202 3.42 14.30 16.84
N GLU A 203 2.90 13.42 17.71
CA GLU A 203 2.66 12.02 17.31
C GLU A 203 1.65 11.90 16.16
N TYR A 204 0.62 12.75 16.16
CA TYR A 204 -0.37 12.80 15.08
C TYR A 204 0.21 13.43 13.79
N ARG A 205 0.81 14.62 13.88
CA ARG A 205 1.31 15.37 12.73
C ARG A 205 2.53 14.72 12.08
N ALA A 206 3.34 13.95 12.81
CA ALA A 206 4.44 13.17 12.22
C ALA A 206 3.95 12.02 11.32
N LEU A 207 2.75 11.48 11.58
CA LEU A 207 2.08 10.51 10.69
C LEU A 207 1.44 11.21 9.48
N ASP A 208 0.85 12.38 9.69
CA ASP A 208 0.22 13.22 8.65
C ASP A 208 1.23 13.78 7.62
N LEU A 209 2.35 14.32 8.11
CA LEU A 209 3.48 14.79 7.28
C LEU A 209 4.24 13.64 6.60
N GLY A 210 4.13 12.42 7.13
CA GLY A 210 4.81 11.27 6.54
C GLY A 210 6.28 11.10 6.92
N ALA A 211 6.68 11.46 8.15
CA ALA A 211 8.06 11.24 8.61
C ALA A 211 8.52 9.77 8.42
N SER A 212 7.62 8.80 8.64
CA SER A 212 7.90 7.38 8.39
C SER A 212 8.11 7.01 6.91
N PHE A 213 7.53 7.78 5.98
CA PHE A 213 7.77 7.65 4.54
C PHE A 213 9.15 8.21 4.18
N GLY A 214 9.54 9.36 4.77
CA GLY A 214 10.90 9.92 4.63
C GLY A 214 12.00 8.97 5.12
N GLU A 215 11.81 8.34 6.29
CA GLU A 215 12.71 7.29 6.79
C GLU A 215 12.77 6.09 5.83
N LEU A 216 11.61 5.59 5.37
CA LEU A 216 11.54 4.47 4.42
C LEU A 216 12.23 4.79 3.08
N LEU A 217 12.07 6.02 2.59
CA LEU A 217 12.69 6.51 1.36
C LEU A 217 14.22 6.61 1.50
N MET A 218 14.71 7.02 2.66
CA MET A 218 16.15 6.96 2.99
C MET A 218 16.65 5.51 3.06
N MET A 219 15.91 4.59 3.69
CA MET A 219 16.29 3.18 3.73
C MET A 219 16.34 2.55 2.34
N PHE A 220 15.35 2.84 1.48
CA PHE A 220 15.33 2.44 0.08
C PHE A 220 16.49 3.03 -0.69
N GLY A 221 16.66 4.36 -0.66
CA GLY A 221 17.64 5.08 -1.45
C GLY A 221 19.09 4.70 -1.10
N MET A 222 19.41 4.52 0.17
CA MET A 222 20.77 4.19 0.64
C MET A 222 21.07 2.68 0.72
N ASP A 223 20.11 1.83 0.33
CA ASP A 223 20.14 0.36 0.44
C ASP A 223 20.41 -0.16 1.86
N ILE A 224 19.74 0.46 2.83
CA ILE A 224 19.85 0.11 4.25
C ILE A 224 18.81 -0.95 4.59
N LYS A 225 19.28 -2.13 4.99
CA LYS A 225 18.48 -3.16 5.63
C LYS A 225 18.88 -3.25 7.10
N LEU A 226 17.91 -3.02 7.99
CA LEU A 226 17.99 -3.25 9.44
C LEU A 226 17.12 -4.45 9.81
N ASN A 227 17.53 -5.21 10.83
CA ASN A 227 16.66 -6.19 11.49
C ASN A 227 15.78 -5.55 12.60
N SER A 228 14.89 -6.33 13.23
CA SER A 228 13.97 -5.82 14.25
C SER A 228 14.65 -5.32 15.53
N ASP A 229 15.80 -5.91 15.92
CA ASP A 229 16.57 -5.44 17.08
C ASP A 229 17.40 -4.20 16.75
N GLU A 230 17.95 -4.11 15.54
CA GLU A 230 18.60 -2.89 15.03
C GLU A 230 17.62 -1.72 14.97
N ARG A 231 16.39 -1.93 14.46
CA ARG A 231 15.30 -0.94 14.52
C ARG A 231 15.00 -0.52 15.96
N ARG A 232 14.84 -1.49 16.88
CA ARG A 232 14.55 -1.20 18.31
C ARG A 232 15.64 -0.34 18.97
N LYS A 233 16.90 -0.53 18.58
CA LYS A 233 18.05 0.26 19.07
C LYS A 233 18.04 1.72 18.60
N VAL A 234 17.55 2.02 17.38
CA VAL A 234 17.55 3.38 16.81
C VAL A 234 16.21 4.11 16.89
N ARG A 235 15.18 3.49 17.48
CA ARG A 235 13.83 4.07 17.65
C ARG A 235 13.86 5.51 18.18
N ASP A 236 14.66 5.78 19.20
CA ASP A 236 14.68 7.10 19.85
C ASP A 236 15.32 8.18 18.93
N ILE A 237 16.17 7.77 17.97
CA ILE A 237 16.70 8.63 16.90
C ILE A 237 15.61 8.89 15.85
N SER A 238 14.87 7.85 15.43
CA SER A 238 13.71 7.96 14.51
C SER A 238 12.62 8.89 15.06
N GLN A 239 12.31 8.78 16.36
CA GLN A 239 11.33 9.65 17.03
C GLN A 239 11.80 11.12 17.06
N ALA A 240 13.07 11.37 17.42
CA ALA A 240 13.63 12.72 17.41
C ALA A 240 13.68 13.32 16.00
N TYR A 241 14.05 12.54 14.98
CA TYR A 241 13.96 12.94 13.57
C TYR A 241 12.53 13.30 13.16
N SER A 242 11.55 12.46 13.53
CA SER A 242 10.14 12.63 13.17
C SER A 242 9.57 13.93 13.76
N ILE A 243 9.86 14.21 15.03
CA ILE A 243 9.45 15.46 15.71
C ILE A 243 10.14 16.67 15.08
N THR A 244 11.47 16.61 14.89
CA THR A 244 12.25 17.72 14.30
C THR A 244 11.70 18.11 12.94
N THR A 245 11.52 17.12 12.05
CA THR A 245 11.04 17.32 10.68
C THR A 245 9.61 17.84 10.66
N THR A 246 8.77 17.42 11.62
CA THR A 246 7.40 17.89 11.80
C THR A 246 7.34 19.37 12.12
N LEU A 247 8.01 19.80 13.20
CA LEU A 247 8.05 21.20 13.59
C LEU A 247 8.69 22.07 12.49
N THR A 248 9.77 21.58 11.87
CA THR A 248 10.47 22.27 10.77
C THR A 248 9.57 22.49 9.56
N ASN A 249 8.75 21.50 9.20
CA ASN A 249 7.84 21.64 8.05
C ASN A 249 6.73 22.65 8.35
N ASP A 250 6.05 22.51 9.50
CA ASP A 250 5.02 23.44 9.96
C ASP A 250 5.53 24.89 10.00
N TYR A 251 6.79 25.09 10.39
CA TYR A 251 7.43 26.40 10.49
C TYR A 251 7.72 27.03 9.13
N LEU A 252 8.24 26.26 8.17
CA LEU A 252 8.65 26.72 6.85
C LEU A 252 7.50 26.74 5.82
N SER A 253 6.40 26.03 6.07
CA SER A 253 5.17 26.08 5.26
C SER A 253 4.13 27.08 5.76
N PHE A 254 4.26 27.57 7.01
CA PHE A 254 3.24 28.29 7.76
C PHE A 254 2.53 29.39 6.96
N GLU A 255 3.26 30.36 6.40
CA GLU A 255 2.66 31.51 5.73
C GLU A 255 1.86 31.13 4.48
N ASN A 256 2.19 30.01 3.84
CA ASN A 256 1.49 29.51 2.65
C ASN A 256 0.27 28.66 3.02
N GLU A 257 0.40 27.79 4.04
CA GLU A 257 -0.72 26.98 4.54
C GLU A 257 -1.76 27.84 5.27
N TYR A 258 -1.33 28.83 6.06
CA TYR A 258 -2.23 29.78 6.73
C TYR A 258 -2.98 30.67 5.72
N LYS A 259 -2.33 31.14 4.65
CA LYS A 259 -3.00 31.86 3.56
C LYS A 259 -4.03 31.02 2.80
N LYS A 260 -3.81 29.70 2.64
CA LYS A 260 -4.84 28.78 2.14
C LYS A 260 -5.99 28.65 3.14
N HIS A 261 -5.67 28.46 4.42
CA HIS A 261 -6.65 28.27 5.49
C HIS A 261 -7.58 29.48 5.69
N VAL A 262 -7.05 30.70 5.74
CA VAL A 262 -7.87 31.93 5.90
C VAL A 262 -8.89 32.11 4.76
N ASN A 263 -8.59 31.60 3.57
CA ASN A 263 -9.52 31.58 2.43
C ASN A 263 -10.51 30.40 2.44
N THR A 264 -10.48 29.53 3.45
CA THR A 264 -11.22 28.26 3.53
C THR A 264 -12.02 28.16 4.83
N THR A 265 -13.29 28.53 4.81
CA THR A 265 -14.14 28.61 6.01
C THR A 265 -14.45 27.23 6.63
N GLY A 266 -14.56 27.19 7.97
CA GLY A 266 -15.14 26.06 8.69
C GLY A 266 -14.24 24.84 8.92
N THR A 267 -12.93 25.03 9.04
CA THR A 267 -11.98 23.96 9.43
C THR A 267 -11.09 24.42 10.60
N THR A 268 -10.45 23.47 11.29
CA THR A 268 -9.37 23.77 12.24
C THR A 268 -8.04 23.78 11.50
N PHE A 269 -7.18 24.77 11.75
CA PHE A 269 -5.85 24.78 11.15
C PHE A 269 -4.90 23.81 11.85
N ILE A 270 -4.34 22.85 11.10
CA ILE A 270 -3.42 21.82 11.62
C ILE A 270 -1.99 22.32 11.43
N SER A 271 -1.44 22.99 12.46
CA SER A 271 -0.05 23.44 12.52
C SER A 271 0.37 23.58 13.98
N SER A 272 1.60 23.19 14.30
CA SER A 272 2.20 23.37 15.63
C SER A 272 2.26 24.85 16.05
N ILE A 273 2.46 25.80 15.13
CA ILE A 273 2.42 27.25 15.44
C ILE A 273 1.01 27.67 15.85
N TRP A 274 -0.02 27.20 15.15
CA TRP A 274 -1.42 27.47 15.50
C TRP A 274 -1.80 26.86 16.86
N LEU A 275 -1.30 25.65 17.14
CA LEU A 275 -1.46 25.01 18.43
C LEU A 275 -0.74 25.78 19.55
N LEU A 276 0.51 26.16 19.36
CA LEU A 276 1.31 26.89 20.35
C LEU A 276 0.72 28.27 20.67
N SER A 277 0.19 28.98 19.66
CA SER A 277 -0.57 30.22 19.86
C SER A 277 -1.75 30.01 20.82
N ARG A 278 -2.49 28.90 20.68
CA ARG A 278 -3.61 28.56 21.58
C ARG A 278 -3.15 28.07 22.96
N LEU A 279 -2.14 27.20 23.05
CA LEU A 279 -1.66 26.62 24.31
C LEU A 279 -0.99 27.65 25.22
N HIS A 280 -0.23 28.59 24.65
CA HIS A 280 0.44 29.65 25.39
C HIS A 280 -0.38 30.96 25.46
N ASN A 281 -1.51 31.05 24.75
CA ASN A 281 -2.32 32.26 24.58
C ASN A 281 -1.48 33.46 24.12
N VAL A 282 -0.78 33.28 23.00
CA VAL A 282 0.10 34.26 22.36
C VAL A 282 -0.26 34.47 20.89
N ASP A 283 0.20 35.57 20.30
CA ASP A 283 0.07 35.84 18.86
C ASP A 283 0.88 34.85 17.99
N LEU A 284 0.67 34.88 16.68
CA LEU A 284 1.29 33.93 15.75
C LEU A 284 2.80 34.13 15.57
N ASP A 285 3.32 35.36 15.71
CA ASP A 285 4.75 35.62 15.58
C ASP A 285 5.51 35.14 16.82
N THR A 286 4.96 35.40 18.01
CA THR A 286 5.43 34.81 19.28
C THR A 286 5.33 33.29 19.27
N ALA A 287 4.23 32.72 18.78
CA ALA A 287 4.09 31.26 18.64
C ALA A 287 5.10 30.67 17.65
N LYS A 288 5.44 31.39 16.57
CA LYS A 288 6.48 31.01 15.61
C LYS A 288 7.87 31.04 16.25
N CYS A 289 8.17 32.00 17.12
CA CYS A 289 9.38 32.00 17.94
C CYS A 289 9.44 30.79 18.90
N ILE A 290 8.34 30.44 19.59
CA ILE A 290 8.30 29.25 20.46
C ILE A 290 8.52 27.97 19.64
N ALA A 291 7.89 27.85 18.47
CA ALA A 291 8.08 26.72 17.57
C ALA A 291 9.54 26.58 17.10
N LYS A 292 10.22 27.71 16.84
CA LYS A 292 11.64 27.75 16.47
C LYS A 292 12.56 27.24 17.56
N ASP A 293 12.37 27.71 18.80
CA ASP A 293 13.16 27.24 19.94
C ASP A 293 12.95 25.73 20.18
N GLU A 294 11.72 25.24 19.97
CA GLU A 294 11.40 23.81 20.00
C GLU A 294 12.07 23.01 18.87
N ILE A 295 12.12 23.52 17.62
CA ILE A 295 12.90 22.89 16.53
C ILE A 295 14.36 22.78 16.95
N ILE A 296 14.97 23.87 17.41
CA ILE A 296 16.38 23.91 17.80
C ILE A 296 16.64 22.97 18.99
N ARG A 297 15.69 22.82 19.91
CA ARG A 297 15.75 21.83 21.00
C ARG A 297 15.78 20.39 20.48
N TYR A 298 14.88 20.02 19.56
CA TYR A 298 14.84 18.67 19.01
C TYR A 298 15.98 18.37 18.01
N GLU A 299 16.43 19.36 17.25
CA GLU A 299 17.62 19.28 16.39
C GLU A 299 18.87 18.92 17.19
N ASN A 300 19.16 19.68 18.25
CA ASN A 300 20.32 19.41 19.10
C ASN A 300 20.18 18.04 19.79
N ARG A 301 18.95 17.68 20.22
CA ARG A 301 18.66 16.37 20.80
C ARG A 301 18.91 15.22 19.83
N LEU A 302 18.54 15.35 18.55
CA LEU A 302 18.82 14.35 17.51
C LEU A 302 20.34 14.18 17.33
N LEU A 303 21.09 15.28 17.23
CA LEU A 303 22.56 15.24 17.12
C LEU A 303 23.21 14.61 18.37
N GLU A 304 22.71 14.89 19.58
CA GLU A 304 23.16 14.25 20.82
C GLU A 304 22.92 12.74 20.79
N LEU A 305 21.71 12.29 20.46
CA LEU A 305 21.36 10.87 20.38
C LEU A 305 22.25 10.15 19.37
N CYS A 306 22.49 10.74 18.20
CA CYS A 306 23.41 10.22 17.19
C CYS A 306 24.87 10.13 17.70
N LYS A 307 25.36 11.16 18.41
CA LYS A 307 26.70 11.18 19.03
C LYS A 307 26.82 10.14 20.16
N HIS A 308 25.81 10.02 21.00
CA HIS A 308 25.77 9.05 22.10
C HIS A 308 25.73 7.62 21.59
N PHE A 309 24.87 7.32 20.60
CA PHE A 309 24.75 6.00 20.01
C PHE A 309 26.07 5.52 19.37
N ARG A 310 26.77 6.40 18.63
CA ARG A 310 28.10 6.14 18.07
C ARG A 310 29.19 5.92 19.14
N ARG A 311 29.09 6.56 20.31
CA ARG A 311 30.02 6.34 21.44
C ARG A 311 29.74 5.05 22.21
N ALA A 312 28.47 4.72 22.42
CA ALA A 312 28.04 3.53 23.14
C ALA A 312 28.24 2.23 22.34
N ASN A 313 28.25 2.30 21.00
CA ASN A 313 28.44 1.16 20.11
C ASN A 313 29.78 1.31 19.35
N SER A 314 30.88 0.87 19.96
CA SER A 314 32.23 0.96 19.37
C SER A 314 32.41 0.13 18.08
N ILE A 315 31.53 -0.85 17.84
CA ILE A 315 31.44 -1.62 16.59
C ILE A 315 30.00 -1.48 16.08
N LEU A 316 29.79 -0.56 15.13
CA LEU A 316 28.51 -0.39 14.43
C LEU A 316 28.42 -1.30 13.21
N SER A 317 27.21 -1.81 12.93
CA SER A 317 26.93 -2.35 11.60
C SER A 317 26.95 -1.20 10.59
N ARG A 318 27.43 -1.48 9.37
CA ARG A 318 27.46 -0.48 8.29
C ARG A 318 26.06 0.10 8.01
N SER A 319 25.02 -0.73 8.11
CA SER A 319 23.61 -0.30 7.97
C SER A 319 23.22 0.73 9.02
N LEU A 320 23.58 0.51 10.29
CA LEU A 320 23.29 1.43 11.39
C LEU A 320 24.01 2.78 11.23
N ASP A 321 25.29 2.80 10.88
CA ASP A 321 26.02 4.07 10.72
C ASP A 321 25.51 4.88 9.51
N GLN A 322 25.20 4.19 8.40
CA GLN A 322 24.54 4.81 7.24
C GLN A 322 23.13 5.34 7.56
N TYR A 323 22.36 4.65 8.41
CA TYR A 323 21.04 5.10 8.87
C TYR A 323 21.16 6.38 9.73
N ILE A 324 22.07 6.39 10.70
CA ILE A 324 22.36 7.56 11.55
C ILE A 324 22.87 8.74 10.72
N GLN A 325 23.67 8.47 9.68
CA GLN A 325 24.09 9.50 8.72
C GLN A 325 22.89 10.04 7.91
N GLY A 326 22.03 9.16 7.38
CA GLY A 326 20.88 9.55 6.57
C GLY A 326 19.86 10.41 7.34
N MET A 327 19.57 10.07 8.59
CA MET A 327 18.69 10.85 9.47
C MET A 327 19.11 12.32 9.62
N ILE A 328 20.44 12.59 9.65
CA ILE A 328 20.98 13.95 9.71
C ILE A 328 20.70 14.71 8.40
N TYR A 329 20.85 14.06 7.24
CA TYR A 329 20.58 14.68 5.94
C TYR A 329 19.09 14.80 5.60
N LEU A 330 18.22 13.97 6.17
CA LEU A 330 16.76 14.17 6.06
C LEU A 330 16.34 15.51 6.67
N VAL A 331 16.88 15.89 7.84
CA VAL A 331 16.59 17.19 8.48
C VAL A 331 17.19 18.35 7.68
N SER A 332 18.51 18.34 7.41
CA SER A 332 19.16 19.48 6.75
C SER A 332 18.73 19.64 5.28
N GLY A 333 18.46 18.54 4.58
CA GLY A 333 17.88 18.56 3.24
C GLY A 333 16.45 19.11 3.21
N ASN A 334 15.63 18.81 4.23
CA ASN A 334 14.27 19.36 4.35
C ASN A 334 14.29 20.87 4.59
N VAL A 335 15.16 21.37 5.48
CA VAL A 335 15.39 22.82 5.65
C VAL A 335 15.83 23.43 4.32
N LEU A 336 16.93 22.92 3.73
CA LEU A 336 17.52 23.43 2.50
C LEU A 336 16.52 23.49 1.33
N TRP A 337 15.72 22.45 1.13
CA TRP A 337 14.67 22.45 0.12
C TRP A 337 13.59 23.49 0.41
N SER A 338 13.16 23.59 1.66
CA SER A 338 12.00 24.40 2.04
C SER A 338 12.25 25.91 1.97
N LEU A 339 13.49 26.41 2.17
CA LEU A 339 13.80 27.85 2.17
C LEU A 339 13.34 28.64 0.93
N ASN A 340 13.24 27.96 -0.21
CA ASN A 340 12.89 28.58 -1.49
C ASN A 340 12.18 27.64 -2.48
N CYS A 341 11.53 26.57 -2.02
CA CYS A 341 10.77 25.71 -2.92
C CYS A 341 9.50 26.44 -3.44
N PRO A 342 9.13 26.24 -4.73
CA PRO A 342 7.90 26.80 -5.29
C PRO A 342 6.62 26.39 -4.54
N ARG A 343 6.65 25.27 -3.80
CA ARG A 343 5.52 24.78 -3.02
C ARG A 343 5.10 25.77 -1.92
N TYR A 344 6.06 26.30 -1.17
CA TYR A 344 5.80 27.28 -0.09
C TYR A 344 5.98 28.73 -0.57
N HIS A 345 6.91 29.00 -1.48
CA HIS A 345 7.31 30.36 -1.86
C HIS A 345 6.70 30.79 -3.20
N ALA A 346 5.69 31.67 -3.14
CA ALA A 346 4.97 32.15 -4.32
C ALA A 346 5.87 32.86 -5.35
N GLN A 347 6.90 33.56 -4.89
CA GLN A 347 7.86 34.29 -5.72
C GLN A 347 8.79 33.40 -6.59
N TYR A 348 8.83 32.09 -6.34
CA TYR A 348 9.62 31.13 -7.12
C TYR A 348 8.75 30.18 -7.96
N ARG A 349 7.46 30.47 -8.10
CA ARG A 349 6.51 29.65 -8.87
C ARG A 349 6.63 29.88 -10.39
N TYR A 350 6.53 28.79 -11.13
CA TYR A 350 6.41 28.70 -12.58
C TYR A 350 5.12 27.92 -12.91
N ASP A 351 4.81 27.59 -14.17
CA ASP A 351 3.72 26.64 -14.45
C ASP A 351 4.17 25.20 -14.08
N PRO A 352 3.56 24.52 -13.08
CA PRO A 352 3.97 23.18 -12.67
C PRO A 352 3.75 22.10 -13.75
N ASN A 353 3.09 22.42 -14.86
CA ASN A 353 2.86 21.56 -16.02
C ASN A 353 3.85 21.81 -17.18
N ALA A 354 4.68 22.85 -17.12
CA ALA A 354 5.54 23.27 -18.24
C ALA A 354 6.76 22.36 -18.51
N GLY A 355 6.96 21.30 -17.71
CA GLY A 355 8.02 20.30 -17.91
C GLY A 355 9.44 20.82 -17.73
N LEU A 356 9.61 21.92 -16.99
CA LEU A 356 10.88 22.63 -16.84
C LEU A 356 11.89 21.89 -15.95
N GLU A 357 11.48 20.83 -15.25
CA GLU A 357 12.30 20.05 -14.31
C GLU A 357 13.65 19.59 -14.88
N GLU A 358 13.72 19.17 -16.14
CA GLU A 358 15.00 18.76 -16.78
C GLU A 358 15.93 19.94 -17.07
N VAL A 359 15.38 21.15 -17.26
CA VAL A 359 16.14 22.37 -17.56
C VAL A 359 16.57 23.09 -16.28
N LEU A 360 15.73 23.05 -15.24
CA LEU A 360 15.88 23.70 -13.94
C LEU A 360 16.83 22.95 -12.99
N THR A 361 18.11 22.88 -13.37
CA THR A 361 19.21 22.61 -12.44
C THR A 361 19.71 23.91 -11.81
N SER A 362 20.39 23.83 -10.65
CA SER A 362 21.10 24.98 -10.04
C SER A 362 22.09 25.66 -10.96
N ASP A 363 22.62 24.91 -11.92
CA ASP A 363 23.72 25.34 -12.78
C ASP A 363 23.20 26.14 -13.98
N ASN A 364 21.92 25.93 -14.32
CA ASN A 364 21.21 26.57 -15.43
C ASN A 364 20.30 27.70 -14.98
N PHE A 365 19.52 27.54 -13.91
CA PHE A 365 18.50 28.52 -13.50
C PHE A 365 19.05 29.94 -13.26
N PRO A 366 20.23 30.14 -12.62
CA PRO A 366 20.80 31.47 -12.45
C PRO A 366 21.20 32.14 -13.78
N ARG A 367 21.63 31.36 -14.77
CA ARG A 367 21.90 31.86 -16.13
C ARG A 367 20.63 32.22 -16.88
N ILE A 368 19.55 31.46 -16.70
CA ILE A 368 18.24 31.68 -17.32
C ILE A 368 17.55 32.91 -16.73
N MET A 369 17.69 33.13 -15.41
CA MET A 369 17.05 34.24 -14.68
C MET A 369 17.92 35.48 -14.48
N GLY A 370 19.18 35.47 -14.92
CA GLY A 370 20.14 36.56 -14.69
C GLY A 370 20.57 36.76 -13.23
N LEU A 371 20.41 35.73 -12.38
CA LEU A 371 20.72 35.79 -10.95
C LEU A 371 22.22 35.50 -10.69
N PRO A 372 22.90 36.25 -9.80
CA PRO A 372 24.34 36.11 -9.54
C PRO A 372 24.64 34.95 -8.58
N TYR A 373 24.41 33.71 -9.00
CA TYR A 373 24.80 32.53 -8.22
C TYR A 373 26.27 32.15 -8.43
N LYS A 374 27.03 32.06 -7.33
CA LYS A 374 28.35 31.42 -7.28
C LYS A 374 28.39 30.53 -6.04
N ALA A 375 28.60 29.24 -6.23
CA ALA A 375 29.09 28.40 -5.14
C ALA A 375 30.52 28.85 -4.77
N ALA A 376 30.72 29.28 -3.53
CA ALA A 376 31.98 29.84 -3.02
C ALA A 376 32.19 29.39 -1.56
N GLU A 377 33.44 29.31 -1.11
CA GLU A 377 33.83 28.48 0.04
C GLU A 377 34.05 29.26 1.36
N GLY A 378 32.97 29.45 2.13
CA GLY A 378 32.92 29.42 3.61
C GLY A 378 33.55 30.52 4.48
N LYS A 379 32.72 31.14 5.36
CA LYS A 379 32.93 31.37 6.84
C LYS A 379 31.95 32.40 7.45
N CYS A 380 31.34 32.08 8.61
CA CYS A 380 30.35 32.92 9.31
C CYS A 380 30.91 33.79 10.46
N HIS A 381 30.23 34.91 10.78
CA HIS A 381 30.16 35.61 12.08
C HIS A 381 28.77 36.34 12.20
N GLY A 382 28.21 36.56 13.40
CA GLY A 382 26.85 37.15 13.65
C GLY A 382 26.83 38.65 14.07
N ILE A 383 25.85 39.23 14.80
CA ILE A 383 24.67 38.74 15.59
C ILE A 383 23.66 39.92 15.87
N THR A 384 22.43 39.66 16.38
CA THR A 384 21.47 40.51 17.19
C THR A 384 20.11 41.00 16.57
N ILE A 385 19.28 41.78 17.31
CA ILE A 385 17.79 41.77 17.31
C ILE A 385 17.11 43.12 17.77
N PHE A 386 15.74 43.14 17.85
CA PHE A 386 14.78 44.10 18.50
C PHE A 386 14.26 45.35 17.70
N SER A 387 13.05 45.92 17.89
CA SER A 387 11.69 45.46 18.35
C SER A 387 10.62 46.60 18.42
N GLY A 388 9.31 46.31 18.42
CA GLY A 388 8.22 47.18 18.96
C GLY A 388 6.92 47.26 18.11
N THR A 389 5.69 46.86 18.53
CA THR A 389 4.73 47.39 19.56
C THR A 389 3.97 48.69 19.15
N THR A 390 2.65 48.92 19.33
CA THR A 390 1.54 48.19 20.02
C THR A 390 0.15 48.85 19.76
N GLU A 391 -0.96 48.08 19.90
CA GLU A 391 -2.32 48.50 20.41
C GLU A 391 -3.18 49.56 19.66
N SER A 392 -4.50 49.79 19.89
CA SER A 392 -5.70 49.01 20.36
C SER A 392 -6.98 49.92 20.21
N LYS A 393 -8.20 49.84 20.81
CA LYS A 393 -8.93 49.07 21.87
C LYS A 393 -10.47 49.38 21.79
N LEU A 394 -11.37 48.47 22.25
CA LEU A 394 -12.76 48.70 22.78
C LEU A 394 -13.96 49.12 21.83
N SER A 395 -15.27 48.92 22.13
CA SER A 395 -16.02 47.90 22.94
C SER A 395 -17.59 48.05 22.94
N ASN A 396 -18.32 46.97 23.31
CA ASN A 396 -19.57 46.92 24.14
C ASN A 396 -20.95 47.50 23.63
N ASN A 397 -22.16 47.04 24.03
CA ASN A 397 -22.63 45.90 24.87
C ASN A 397 -24.18 45.63 24.90
N LEU A 398 -24.59 44.37 25.24
CA LEU A 398 -25.81 43.92 26.01
C LEU A 398 -27.26 44.15 25.41
N THR A 399 -28.37 43.43 25.73
CA THR A 399 -28.70 42.26 26.61
C THR A 399 -30.05 41.55 26.30
N ALA A 400 -30.09 40.20 26.41
CA ALA A 400 -31.10 39.28 27.04
C ALA A 400 -32.65 39.36 26.75
N HIS A 401 -33.56 38.42 27.08
CA HIS A 401 -33.58 37.25 28.03
C HIS A 401 -34.71 36.20 27.67
N ASP A 402 -34.50 34.90 27.98
CA ASP A 402 -35.44 33.88 28.56
C ASP A 402 -36.82 33.44 27.92
N SER A 403 -37.50 32.30 28.25
CA SER A 403 -37.25 31.13 29.16
C SER A 403 -38.08 29.82 28.87
N PHE A 404 -37.57 28.66 29.37
CA PHE A 404 -38.12 27.33 29.82
C PHE A 404 -39.51 26.67 29.49
N GLY A 405 -39.53 25.31 29.55
CA GLY A 405 -40.70 24.38 29.65
C GLY A 405 -40.32 22.88 29.90
N SER A 406 -41.20 21.98 30.42
CA SER A 406 -40.82 20.60 30.91
C SER A 406 -41.95 19.52 31.03
N GLY A 407 -41.62 18.20 31.08
CA GLY A 407 -42.47 17.03 31.47
C GLY A 407 -42.63 15.88 30.41
N SER A 408 -43.32 14.72 30.59
CA SER A 408 -43.47 13.69 31.67
C SER A 408 -44.77 12.82 31.47
N THR A 409 -44.97 11.50 31.69
CA THR A 409 -44.19 10.25 32.00
C THR A 409 -45.11 8.98 31.79
N PHE A 410 -44.60 7.73 31.85
CA PHE A 410 -45.31 6.39 31.85
C PHE A 410 -46.33 6.17 33.02
N PRO A 411 -47.15 5.06 33.15
CA PRO A 411 -47.18 3.74 32.46
C PRO A 411 -48.58 3.09 32.14
N THR A 412 -48.58 1.78 31.80
CA THR A 412 -49.66 0.80 31.47
C THR A 412 -50.56 0.36 32.68
N PRO A 413 -51.74 -0.33 32.54
CA PRO A 413 -51.83 -1.76 32.10
C PRO A 413 -53.16 -2.38 31.51
N GLN A 414 -53.01 -3.63 31.01
CA GLN A 414 -53.91 -4.82 31.06
C GLN A 414 -55.07 -5.14 30.06
N THR A 415 -54.88 -6.29 29.39
CA THR A 415 -55.82 -7.40 29.01
C THR A 415 -57.06 -7.21 28.11
N SER A 416 -57.04 -7.91 26.96
CA SER A 416 -57.90 -9.10 26.72
C SER A 416 -57.36 -9.95 25.53
N LEU A 417 -57.73 -11.23 25.45
CA LEU A 417 -57.32 -12.15 24.37
C LEU A 417 -58.48 -12.41 23.39
N ALA A 418 -58.33 -12.01 22.12
CA ALA A 418 -58.93 -12.66 20.96
C ALA A 418 -58.16 -12.21 19.70
N GLY A 419 -57.72 -13.15 18.86
CA GLY A 419 -56.67 -12.91 17.86
C GLY A 419 -56.99 -11.92 16.72
N PRO A 420 -55.93 -11.34 16.13
CA PRO A 420 -55.93 -11.02 14.71
C PRO A 420 -54.73 -11.66 13.97
N SER A 421 -54.74 -11.49 12.65
CA SER A 421 -53.69 -11.89 11.72
C SER A 421 -52.28 -11.45 12.13
N THR A 422 -51.35 -12.40 12.17
CA THR A 422 -49.91 -12.09 12.27
C THR A 422 -49.45 -11.37 11.01
N GLN A 423 -49.04 -10.11 11.15
CA GLN A 423 -48.06 -9.53 10.23
C GLN A 423 -46.80 -10.41 10.31
N ALA A 424 -46.45 -11.07 9.20
CA ALA A 424 -45.26 -11.89 9.14
C ALA A 424 -44.02 -10.99 9.28
N SER A 425 -43.31 -11.12 10.40
CA SER A 425 -42.00 -10.49 10.58
C SER A 425 -41.04 -11.05 9.54
N SER A 426 -40.61 -10.21 8.59
CA SER A 426 -39.74 -10.65 7.51
C SER A 426 -38.41 -11.14 8.06
N LEU A 427 -38.09 -12.42 7.81
CA LEU A 427 -36.83 -13.03 8.19
C LEU A 427 -35.70 -12.34 7.41
N LYS A 428 -34.78 -11.68 8.14
CA LYS A 428 -33.69 -10.88 7.56
C LYS A 428 -32.44 -11.73 7.30
N SER A 429 -31.59 -11.25 6.39
CA SER A 429 -30.35 -11.89 5.93
C SER A 429 -29.25 -12.06 6.98
N ALA A 430 -29.35 -11.42 8.15
CA ALA A 430 -28.24 -11.27 9.12
C ALA A 430 -27.49 -12.57 9.50
N TYR A 431 -28.17 -13.72 9.51
CA TYR A 431 -27.53 -15.03 9.76
C TYR A 431 -26.63 -15.50 8.60
N PHE A 432 -26.91 -15.10 7.36
CA PHE A 432 -26.07 -15.32 6.19
C PHE A 432 -24.87 -14.36 6.20
N ASP A 433 -25.17 -13.06 6.36
CA ASP A 433 -24.21 -11.95 6.24
C ASP A 433 -23.01 -12.12 7.18
N SER A 434 -23.25 -12.53 8.43
CA SER A 434 -22.20 -12.78 9.42
C SER A 434 -21.16 -13.84 9.00
N ARG A 435 -21.56 -14.86 8.22
CA ARG A 435 -20.68 -15.94 7.75
C ARG A 435 -19.93 -15.55 6.48
N VAL A 436 -20.57 -14.78 5.60
CA VAL A 436 -19.91 -14.13 4.44
C VAL A 436 -18.85 -13.15 4.92
N ASN A 437 -19.18 -12.28 5.88
CA ASN A 437 -18.25 -11.29 6.45
C ASN A 437 -17.08 -11.94 7.20
N TYR A 438 -17.31 -13.03 7.94
CA TYR A 438 -16.22 -13.82 8.53
C TYR A 438 -15.24 -14.29 7.46
N THR A 439 -15.76 -14.88 6.38
CA THR A 439 -14.95 -15.44 5.28
C THR A 439 -14.22 -14.36 4.49
N ALA A 440 -14.87 -13.22 4.23
CA ALA A 440 -14.24 -12.05 3.62
C ALA A 440 -13.05 -11.52 4.46
N SER A 441 -13.10 -11.69 5.79
CA SER A 441 -11.96 -11.38 6.68
C SER A 441 -10.82 -12.41 6.65
N LEU A 442 -11.03 -13.58 6.02
CA LEU A 442 -10.01 -14.60 5.73
C LEU A 442 -9.43 -14.44 4.31
N SER A 443 -10.26 -14.03 3.34
CA SER A 443 -9.92 -13.95 1.91
C SER A 443 -9.03 -12.74 1.57
N SER A 444 -7.83 -12.72 2.13
CA SER A 444 -6.76 -11.81 1.71
C SER A 444 -6.35 -12.08 0.25
N GLN A 445 -6.89 -11.32 -0.72
CA GLN A 445 -6.24 -10.97 -2.00
C GLN A 445 -7.14 -10.08 -2.89
N GLY A 446 -6.77 -8.81 -3.04
CA GLY A 446 -7.36 -7.91 -4.06
C GLY A 446 -6.96 -8.26 -5.51
N ILE A 447 -6.51 -9.49 -5.80
CA ILE A 447 -6.03 -9.89 -7.15
C ILE A 447 -7.16 -9.82 -8.17
N HIS A 448 -8.38 -10.23 -7.82
CA HIS A 448 -9.53 -10.13 -8.73
C HIS A 448 -9.90 -8.68 -9.04
N ASP A 449 -9.96 -7.81 -8.02
CA ASP A 449 -10.26 -6.38 -8.20
C ASP A 449 -9.16 -5.63 -8.96
N ASN A 450 -7.89 -5.94 -8.70
CA ASN A 450 -6.75 -5.41 -9.44
C ASN A 450 -6.75 -5.92 -10.89
N PHE A 451 -7.17 -7.16 -11.15
CA PHE A 451 -7.33 -7.70 -12.51
C PHE A 451 -8.48 -7.02 -13.26
N ILE A 452 -9.60 -6.72 -12.60
CA ILE A 452 -10.70 -5.93 -13.16
C ILE A 452 -10.24 -4.50 -13.47
N ASP A 453 -9.59 -3.82 -12.53
CA ASP A 453 -9.03 -2.48 -12.76
C ASP A 453 -7.99 -2.48 -13.89
N ALA A 454 -7.13 -3.50 -13.96
CA ALA A 454 -6.15 -3.66 -15.03
C ALA A 454 -6.81 -3.85 -16.40
N LEU A 455 -7.83 -4.70 -16.53
CA LEU A 455 -8.57 -4.83 -17.79
C LEU A 455 -9.32 -3.53 -18.15
N ASN A 456 -9.80 -2.77 -17.16
CA ASN A 456 -10.53 -1.53 -17.40
C ASN A 456 -9.68 -0.43 -18.07
N VAL A 457 -8.36 -0.43 -17.88
CA VAL A 457 -7.41 0.49 -18.55
C VAL A 457 -7.57 0.43 -20.08
N TRP A 458 -7.80 -0.78 -20.59
CA TRP A 458 -7.98 -1.06 -22.01
C TRP A 458 -9.46 -0.98 -22.46
N PHE A 459 -10.40 -1.46 -21.65
CA PHE A 459 -11.81 -1.57 -22.04
C PHE A 459 -12.70 -0.38 -21.67
N ARG A 460 -12.22 0.50 -20.77
CA ARG A 460 -12.78 1.82 -20.39
C ARG A 460 -14.28 1.82 -20.12
N LEU A 461 -14.70 0.96 -19.21
CA LEU A 461 -16.09 0.84 -18.73
C LEU A 461 -16.45 1.97 -17.75
N PRO A 462 -17.76 2.30 -17.62
CA PRO A 462 -18.25 3.21 -16.59
C PRO A 462 -17.92 2.74 -15.17
N THR A 463 -17.71 3.69 -14.25
CA THR A 463 -17.41 3.43 -12.83
C THR A 463 -18.46 2.55 -12.15
N LEU A 464 -19.75 2.74 -12.48
CA LEU A 464 -20.85 1.91 -11.97
C LEU A 464 -20.69 0.44 -12.38
N SER A 465 -20.44 0.17 -13.66
CA SER A 465 -20.23 -1.19 -14.17
C SER A 465 -19.02 -1.86 -13.52
N ILE A 466 -17.93 -1.12 -13.30
CA ILE A 466 -16.75 -1.65 -12.59
C ILE A 466 -17.06 -1.94 -11.12
N SER A 467 -17.83 -1.09 -10.44
CA SER A 467 -18.26 -1.35 -9.06
C SER A 467 -19.12 -2.61 -8.96
N GLN A 468 -20.12 -2.75 -9.84
CA GLN A 468 -20.97 -3.95 -9.94
C GLN A 468 -20.13 -5.22 -10.22
N LEU A 469 -19.17 -5.15 -11.16
CA LEU A 469 -18.31 -6.28 -11.51
C LEU A 469 -17.39 -6.72 -10.36
N LYS A 470 -16.90 -5.78 -9.53
CA LYS A 470 -16.12 -6.11 -8.32
C LYS A 470 -16.97 -6.69 -7.21
N CYS A 471 -18.17 -6.14 -6.98
CA CYS A 471 -19.11 -6.70 -6.01
C CYS A 471 -19.45 -8.16 -6.34
N LEU A 472 -19.87 -8.40 -7.60
CA LEU A 472 -20.11 -9.74 -8.13
C LEU A 472 -18.88 -10.66 -8.03
N SER A 473 -17.70 -10.15 -8.40
CA SER A 473 -16.44 -10.89 -8.33
C SER A 473 -16.09 -11.34 -6.91
N ASN A 474 -16.18 -10.43 -5.94
CA ASN A 474 -15.85 -10.70 -4.54
C ASN A 474 -16.91 -11.61 -3.89
N ARG A 475 -18.18 -11.51 -4.28
CA ARG A 475 -19.24 -12.45 -3.87
C ARG A 475 -19.01 -13.86 -4.41
N LEU A 476 -18.70 -13.99 -5.71
CA LEU A 476 -18.39 -15.29 -6.35
C LEU A 476 -17.08 -15.90 -5.84
N HIS A 477 -16.07 -15.09 -5.53
CA HIS A 477 -14.85 -15.54 -4.87
C HIS A 477 -15.15 -16.06 -3.46
N THR A 478 -15.87 -15.29 -2.64
CA THR A 478 -16.24 -15.70 -1.27
C THR A 478 -17.10 -16.97 -1.27
N ALA A 479 -18.01 -17.12 -2.22
CA ALA A 479 -18.83 -18.33 -2.36
C ALA A 479 -18.03 -19.56 -2.79
N SER A 480 -17.05 -19.38 -3.70
CA SER A 480 -16.13 -20.45 -4.10
C SER A 480 -15.23 -20.86 -2.93
N PHE A 481 -14.73 -19.87 -2.18
CA PHE A 481 -13.90 -20.04 -0.98
C PHE A 481 -14.68 -20.79 0.11
N LEU A 482 -15.91 -20.37 0.44
CA LEU A 482 -16.80 -21.07 1.40
C LEU A 482 -17.00 -22.55 1.08
N ARG A 483 -17.02 -22.91 -0.22
CA ARG A 483 -17.17 -24.29 -0.67
C ARG A 483 -15.84 -25.05 -0.59
N ASP A 484 -14.76 -24.48 -1.12
CA ASP A 484 -13.43 -25.11 -1.11
C ASP A 484 -12.92 -25.35 0.33
N ASP A 485 -13.18 -24.41 1.26
CA ASP A 485 -12.90 -24.50 2.70
C ASP A 485 -13.61 -25.71 3.36
N MET A 486 -14.74 -26.16 2.78
CA MET A 486 -15.44 -27.39 3.20
C MET A 486 -14.94 -28.64 2.48
N GLU A 487 -14.73 -28.56 1.17
CA GLU A 487 -14.40 -29.70 0.31
C GLU A 487 -12.98 -30.21 0.53
N ASP A 488 -12.04 -29.31 0.83
CA ASP A 488 -10.71 -29.67 1.34
C ASP A 488 -10.72 -29.94 2.86
N ALA A 489 -11.83 -29.73 3.55
CA ALA A 489 -12.05 -30.04 4.98
C ALA A 489 -11.15 -29.33 6.03
N TYR A 490 -10.32 -28.35 5.63
CA TYR A 490 -9.24 -27.73 6.42
C TYR A 490 -9.56 -27.50 7.90
N GLY A 491 -8.64 -27.86 8.80
CA GLY A 491 -8.68 -27.51 10.22
C GLY A 491 -8.31 -26.05 10.51
N LEU A 492 -7.36 -25.50 9.75
CA LEU A 492 -6.83 -24.15 9.89
C LEU A 492 -6.50 -23.56 8.52
N GLU A 493 -6.91 -22.32 8.28
CA GLU A 493 -6.57 -21.53 7.09
C GLU A 493 -6.02 -20.17 7.55
N LYS A 494 -4.81 -19.80 7.07
CA LYS A 494 -4.10 -18.56 7.47
C LYS A 494 -4.06 -18.31 9.00
N SER A 495 -3.78 -19.35 9.77
CA SER A 495 -3.79 -19.34 11.26
C SER A 495 -5.13 -18.95 11.92
N ARG A 496 -6.25 -19.07 11.20
CA ARG A 496 -7.61 -18.98 11.72
C ARG A 496 -8.37 -20.29 11.47
N VAL A 497 -9.50 -20.46 12.15
CA VAL A 497 -10.31 -21.68 12.10
C VAL A 497 -11.21 -21.64 10.87
N ALA A 498 -11.24 -22.72 10.08
CA ALA A 498 -12.06 -22.81 8.87
C ALA A 498 -13.56 -22.62 9.15
N THR A 499 -14.27 -22.03 8.20
CA THR A 499 -15.62 -21.46 8.39
C THR A 499 -16.64 -22.51 8.82
N HIS A 500 -16.56 -23.72 8.28
CA HIS A 500 -17.43 -24.84 8.64
C HIS A 500 -17.15 -25.45 10.02
N LYS A 501 -15.97 -25.22 10.61
CA LYS A 501 -15.68 -25.61 12.00
C LYS A 501 -16.26 -24.59 12.99
N VAL A 502 -16.42 -23.33 12.59
CA VAL A 502 -17.02 -22.25 13.40
C VAL A 502 -18.56 -22.31 13.38
N PHE A 503 -19.16 -22.37 12.19
CA PHE A 503 -20.62 -22.24 12.01
C PHE A 503 -21.34 -23.56 11.68
N GLY A 504 -20.59 -24.63 11.44
CA GLY A 504 -21.12 -25.95 11.07
C GLY A 504 -21.41 -26.10 9.58
N ILE A 505 -21.06 -27.28 9.06
CA ILE A 505 -21.18 -27.74 7.66
C ILE A 505 -22.47 -27.25 6.97
N ALA A 506 -23.64 -27.49 7.56
CA ALA A 506 -24.91 -27.16 6.92
C ALA A 506 -25.13 -25.63 6.74
N GLN A 507 -24.65 -24.82 7.68
CA GLN A 507 -24.75 -23.35 7.60
C GLN A 507 -23.81 -22.78 6.52
N THR A 508 -22.62 -23.35 6.39
CA THR A 508 -21.62 -22.96 5.38
C THR A 508 -22.11 -23.30 3.96
N ILE A 509 -22.63 -24.51 3.72
CA ILE A 509 -23.27 -24.89 2.42
C ILE A 509 -24.38 -23.91 2.05
N ASN A 510 -25.30 -23.66 3.00
CA ASN A 510 -26.43 -22.76 2.76
C ASN A 510 -25.99 -21.33 2.43
N SER A 511 -24.87 -20.87 3.01
CA SER A 511 -24.32 -19.53 2.74
C SER A 511 -23.58 -19.45 1.40
N ALA A 512 -22.85 -20.50 1.00
CA ALA A 512 -22.24 -20.58 -0.31
C ALA A 512 -23.31 -20.59 -1.43
N ASN A 513 -24.33 -21.43 -1.28
CA ASN A 513 -25.44 -21.53 -2.22
C ASN A 513 -26.25 -20.21 -2.31
N TYR A 514 -26.52 -19.57 -1.16
CA TYR A 514 -27.15 -18.25 -1.13
C TYR A 514 -26.30 -17.21 -1.87
N SER A 515 -24.99 -17.15 -1.59
CA SER A 515 -24.07 -16.20 -2.23
C SER A 515 -23.96 -16.39 -3.76
N ILE A 516 -24.04 -17.64 -4.25
CA ILE A 516 -24.13 -17.94 -5.70
C ILE A 516 -25.47 -17.49 -6.27
N THR A 517 -26.58 -17.73 -5.56
CA THR A 517 -27.93 -17.34 -6.00
C THR A 517 -28.07 -15.81 -6.08
N GLU A 518 -27.53 -15.09 -5.09
CA GLU A 518 -27.48 -13.63 -5.05
C GLU A 518 -26.56 -13.06 -6.14
N ALA A 519 -25.39 -13.68 -6.39
CA ALA A 519 -24.52 -13.32 -7.52
C ALA A 519 -25.21 -13.50 -8.89
N LEU A 520 -26.06 -14.51 -9.04
CA LEU A 520 -26.86 -14.69 -10.26
C LEU A 520 -27.94 -13.60 -10.40
N ASP A 521 -28.54 -13.15 -9.29
CA ASP A 521 -29.50 -12.05 -9.32
C ASP A 521 -28.83 -10.68 -9.56
N GLU A 522 -27.65 -10.44 -9.00
CA GLU A 522 -26.81 -9.29 -9.36
C GLU A 522 -26.48 -9.28 -10.86
N ALA A 523 -26.03 -10.41 -11.40
CA ALA A 523 -25.71 -10.56 -12.83
C ALA A 523 -26.94 -10.43 -13.75
N ARG A 524 -28.15 -10.66 -13.23
CA ARG A 524 -29.43 -10.43 -13.92
C ARG A 524 -29.81 -8.95 -13.99
N HIS A 525 -29.40 -8.14 -13.00
CA HIS A 525 -29.67 -6.70 -12.92
C HIS A 525 -28.51 -5.80 -13.40
N MET A 526 -27.41 -6.38 -13.89
CA MET A 526 -26.32 -5.65 -14.53
C MET A 526 -26.73 -5.04 -15.87
N ASP A 527 -26.15 -3.88 -16.21
CA ASP A 527 -26.28 -3.23 -17.53
C ASP A 527 -25.41 -3.94 -18.60
N CYS A 528 -25.72 -5.22 -18.84
CA CYS A 528 -25.13 -6.06 -19.88
C CYS A 528 -26.03 -7.30 -20.09
N PRO A 529 -26.78 -7.41 -21.21
CA PRO A 529 -27.72 -8.53 -21.44
C PRO A 529 -27.13 -9.94 -21.34
N HIS A 530 -25.82 -10.10 -21.59
CA HIS A 530 -25.12 -11.39 -21.55
C HIS A 530 -24.49 -11.70 -20.18
N ALA A 531 -24.63 -10.83 -19.16
CA ALA A 531 -23.91 -10.99 -17.89
C ALA A 531 -24.34 -12.29 -17.16
N LEU A 532 -25.65 -12.53 -17.04
CA LEU A 532 -26.20 -13.76 -16.46
C LEU A 532 -25.72 -15.02 -17.20
N GLU A 533 -25.73 -15.02 -18.54
CA GLU A 533 -25.24 -16.16 -19.35
C GLU A 533 -23.75 -16.44 -19.12
N ILE A 534 -22.93 -15.39 -19.03
CA ILE A 534 -21.49 -15.48 -18.79
C ILE A 534 -21.21 -16.02 -17.38
N VAL A 535 -21.99 -15.60 -16.37
CA VAL A 535 -21.86 -16.08 -14.99
C VAL A 535 -22.33 -17.53 -14.86
N LEU A 536 -23.48 -17.89 -15.42
CA LEU A 536 -23.96 -19.29 -15.46
C LEU A 536 -22.95 -20.21 -16.14
N GLY A 537 -22.46 -19.84 -17.33
CA GLY A 537 -21.45 -20.62 -18.04
C GLY A 537 -20.10 -20.70 -17.30
N GLY A 538 -19.72 -19.65 -16.56
CA GLY A 538 -18.52 -19.64 -15.72
C GLY A 538 -18.66 -20.51 -14.47
N LEU A 539 -19.80 -20.47 -13.79
CA LEU A 539 -20.12 -21.35 -12.66
C LEU A 539 -20.14 -22.82 -13.09
N LEU A 540 -20.70 -23.14 -14.25
CA LEU A 540 -20.68 -24.49 -14.82
C LEU A 540 -19.27 -24.97 -15.17
N ASP A 541 -18.42 -24.12 -15.77
CA ASP A 541 -16.99 -24.43 -15.96
C ASP A 541 -16.33 -24.78 -14.61
N ILE A 542 -16.51 -23.93 -13.58
CA ILE A 542 -15.91 -24.11 -12.25
C ILE A 542 -16.41 -25.37 -11.55
N GLN A 543 -17.71 -25.68 -11.63
CA GLN A 543 -18.29 -26.91 -11.07
C GLN A 543 -17.75 -28.17 -11.77
N VAL A 544 -17.52 -28.11 -13.09
CA VAL A 544 -16.86 -29.20 -13.83
C VAL A 544 -15.39 -29.34 -13.41
N GLY A 545 -14.63 -28.25 -13.31
CA GLY A 545 -13.24 -28.31 -12.85
C GLY A 545 -13.13 -28.93 -11.44
N GLN A 546 -13.97 -28.46 -10.50
CA GLN A 546 -13.97 -28.98 -9.14
C GLN A 546 -14.43 -30.45 -9.07
N SER A 547 -15.37 -30.90 -9.90
CA SER A 547 -15.79 -32.30 -9.90
C SER A 547 -14.69 -33.26 -10.35
N TYR A 548 -13.84 -32.88 -11.31
CA TYR A 548 -12.63 -33.64 -11.66
C TYR A 548 -11.63 -33.67 -10.49
N ARG A 549 -11.32 -32.53 -9.88
CA ARG A 549 -10.43 -32.44 -8.70
C ARG A 549 -10.89 -33.35 -7.55
N LEU A 550 -12.18 -33.32 -7.23
CA LEU A 550 -12.80 -34.18 -6.22
C LEU A 550 -12.77 -35.66 -6.63
N HIS A 551 -13.08 -35.97 -7.89
CA HIS A 551 -13.06 -37.35 -8.40
C HIS A 551 -11.65 -37.97 -8.29
N TRP A 552 -10.62 -37.30 -8.81
CA TRP A 552 -9.24 -37.77 -8.72
C TRP A 552 -8.82 -38.00 -7.27
N THR A 553 -9.07 -37.02 -6.40
CA THR A 553 -8.75 -37.07 -4.96
C THR A 553 -9.47 -38.23 -4.25
N ARG A 554 -10.76 -38.47 -4.54
CA ARG A 554 -11.55 -39.53 -3.91
C ARG A 554 -11.15 -40.94 -4.34
N HIS A 555 -10.63 -41.10 -5.56
CA HIS A 555 -10.23 -42.39 -6.13
C HIS A 555 -8.71 -42.64 -6.06
N ALA A 556 -7.92 -41.65 -5.63
CA ALA A 556 -6.45 -41.62 -5.76
C ALA A 556 -5.97 -41.82 -7.21
N ALA A 557 -6.80 -41.46 -8.18
CA ALA A 557 -6.49 -41.56 -9.61
C ALA A 557 -5.74 -40.31 -10.07
N CYS A 558 -4.45 -40.45 -10.37
CA CYS A 558 -3.65 -39.33 -10.86
C CYS A 558 -4.07 -38.94 -12.30
N PRO A 559 -4.34 -37.65 -12.58
CA PRO A 559 -4.55 -37.17 -13.95
C PRO A 559 -3.25 -37.11 -14.74
N SER A 560 -3.36 -37.04 -16.07
CA SER A 560 -2.28 -36.48 -16.88
C SER A 560 -2.10 -34.98 -16.64
N GLU A 561 -0.93 -34.45 -16.99
CA GLU A 561 -0.67 -33.01 -16.86
C GLU A 561 -1.64 -32.16 -17.72
N GLN A 562 -2.04 -32.64 -18.89
CA GLN A 562 -3.01 -31.94 -19.75
C GLN A 562 -4.40 -31.87 -19.13
N GLU A 563 -4.88 -32.94 -18.49
CA GLU A 563 -6.15 -32.95 -17.76
C GLU A 563 -6.10 -32.03 -16.55
N TYR A 564 -5.01 -32.05 -15.78
CA TYR A 564 -4.78 -31.12 -14.68
C TYR A 564 -4.83 -29.65 -15.17
N LEU A 565 -4.17 -29.32 -16.28
CA LEU A 565 -4.17 -27.96 -16.82
C LEU A 565 -5.54 -27.50 -17.35
N GLU A 566 -6.37 -28.40 -17.91
CA GLU A 566 -7.74 -28.07 -18.31
C GLU A 566 -8.70 -27.97 -17.10
N MET A 567 -8.49 -28.77 -16.05
CA MET A 567 -9.18 -28.59 -14.77
C MET A 567 -8.85 -27.23 -14.16
N VAL A 568 -7.56 -26.87 -14.08
CA VAL A 568 -7.13 -25.55 -13.60
C VAL A 568 -7.68 -24.42 -14.48
N HIS A 569 -7.74 -24.61 -15.81
CA HIS A 569 -8.37 -23.63 -16.69
C HIS A 569 -9.82 -23.36 -16.28
N LYS A 570 -10.60 -24.43 -16.05
CA LYS A 570 -12.02 -24.39 -15.73
C LYS A 570 -12.33 -23.85 -14.34
N SER A 571 -11.51 -24.17 -13.35
CA SER A 571 -11.70 -23.75 -11.94
C SER A 571 -11.41 -22.27 -11.67
N THR A 572 -11.00 -21.45 -12.65
CA THR A 572 -10.53 -20.08 -12.41
C THR A 572 -11.51 -18.97 -12.84
N LEU A 573 -11.85 -18.08 -11.89
CA LEU A 573 -12.75 -16.94 -12.10
C LEU A 573 -12.27 -15.96 -13.19
N PHE A 574 -10.95 -15.83 -13.41
CA PHE A 574 -10.37 -14.82 -14.31
C PHE A 574 -10.91 -14.88 -15.75
N ARG A 575 -11.19 -16.07 -16.28
CA ARG A 575 -11.85 -16.26 -17.60
C ARG A 575 -13.25 -15.63 -17.65
N MET A 576 -14.02 -15.75 -16.57
CA MET A 576 -15.37 -15.20 -16.45
C MET A 576 -15.32 -13.68 -16.26
N LEU A 577 -14.48 -13.17 -15.35
CA LEU A 577 -14.27 -11.72 -15.14
C LEU A 577 -13.85 -11.03 -16.44
N ALA A 578 -12.93 -11.63 -17.19
CA ALA A 578 -12.50 -11.12 -18.49
C ALA A 578 -13.64 -11.14 -19.52
N LYS A 579 -14.44 -12.22 -19.60
CA LYS A 579 -15.63 -12.27 -20.47
C LYS A 579 -16.61 -11.12 -20.14
N LEU A 580 -16.87 -10.86 -18.85
CA LEU A 580 -17.76 -9.79 -18.41
C LEU A 580 -17.23 -8.40 -18.77
N VAL A 581 -15.98 -8.07 -18.44
CA VAL A 581 -15.38 -6.78 -18.83
C VAL A 581 -15.41 -6.60 -20.36
N MET A 582 -15.26 -7.69 -21.12
CA MET A 582 -15.40 -7.66 -22.58
C MET A 582 -16.85 -7.57 -23.09
N SER A 583 -17.87 -8.02 -22.36
CA SER A 583 -19.27 -7.92 -22.80
C SER A 583 -19.88 -6.54 -22.54
N HIS A 584 -19.50 -5.88 -21.45
CA HIS A 584 -19.84 -4.47 -21.20
C HIS A 584 -19.12 -3.50 -22.17
N SER A 585 -17.98 -3.88 -22.77
CA SER A 585 -17.22 -2.98 -23.65
C SER A 585 -17.71 -2.99 -25.10
N THR A 586 -18.03 -1.81 -25.63
CA THR A 586 -18.46 -1.59 -27.02
C THR A 586 -17.37 -1.86 -28.06
N ASN A 587 -16.09 -1.93 -27.66
CA ASN A 587 -14.96 -2.13 -28.56
C ASN A 587 -14.95 -3.57 -29.15
N ARG A 588 -15.05 -3.73 -30.47
CA ARG A 588 -15.35 -5.03 -31.12
C ARG A 588 -14.15 -5.83 -31.63
N ASN A 589 -12.92 -5.32 -31.49
CA ASN A 589 -11.77 -5.79 -32.27
C ASN A 589 -10.95 -6.96 -31.66
N ARG A 590 -9.96 -7.44 -32.44
CA ARG A 590 -9.00 -8.55 -32.21
C ARG A 590 -8.47 -8.69 -30.78
N ALA A 591 -8.37 -7.58 -30.04
CA ALA A 591 -8.06 -7.57 -28.61
C ALA A 591 -8.90 -8.56 -27.79
N LYS A 592 -10.20 -8.70 -28.07
CA LYS A 592 -11.10 -9.60 -27.32
C LYS A 592 -10.75 -11.09 -27.39
N ALA A 593 -9.98 -11.54 -28.39
CA ALA A 593 -9.42 -12.89 -28.40
C ALA A 593 -8.15 -12.97 -27.54
N THR A 594 -7.25 -11.99 -27.71
CA THR A 594 -5.95 -11.92 -27.02
C THR A 594 -6.12 -11.72 -25.51
N SER A 595 -7.10 -10.93 -25.06
CA SER A 595 -7.45 -10.76 -23.64
C SER A 595 -8.07 -12.01 -23.00
N LYS A 596 -8.76 -12.86 -23.78
CA LYS A 596 -9.24 -14.18 -23.28
C LYS A 596 -8.08 -15.14 -23.03
N GLU A 597 -7.09 -15.17 -23.93
CA GLU A 597 -5.88 -15.98 -23.73
C GLU A 597 -5.00 -15.45 -22.60
N LEU A 598 -4.85 -14.11 -22.45
CA LEU A 598 -4.19 -13.54 -21.27
C LEU A 598 -4.90 -13.97 -19.97
N ALA A 599 -6.23 -13.87 -19.92
CA ALA A 599 -7.00 -14.27 -18.74
C ALA A 599 -6.89 -15.78 -18.44
N ARG A 600 -6.80 -16.62 -19.47
CA ARG A 600 -6.55 -18.06 -19.34
C ARG A 600 -5.16 -18.34 -18.75
N LEU A 601 -4.12 -17.76 -19.34
CA LEU A 601 -2.74 -17.95 -18.88
C LEU A 601 -2.55 -17.40 -17.45
N PHE A 602 -3.11 -16.23 -17.15
CA PHE A 602 -3.06 -15.63 -15.82
C PHE A 602 -3.76 -16.50 -14.77
N GLY A 603 -4.95 -17.04 -15.06
CA GLY A 603 -5.64 -17.95 -14.15
C GLY A 603 -4.86 -19.24 -13.86
N ILE A 604 -4.30 -19.86 -14.90
CA ILE A 604 -3.44 -21.05 -14.77
C ILE A 604 -2.19 -20.74 -13.95
N TYR A 605 -1.56 -19.58 -14.20
CA TYR A 605 -0.37 -19.14 -13.48
C TYR A 605 -0.63 -18.89 -12.00
N VAL A 606 -1.69 -18.14 -11.65
CA VAL A 606 -2.07 -17.85 -10.25
C VAL A 606 -2.31 -19.14 -9.46
N GLN A 607 -3.01 -20.11 -10.04
CA GLN A 607 -3.29 -21.39 -9.38
C GLN A 607 -2.00 -22.18 -9.09
N ILE A 608 -1.16 -22.40 -10.12
CA ILE A 608 0.09 -23.15 -9.98
C ILE A 608 1.06 -22.41 -9.04
N PHE A 609 1.10 -21.07 -9.09
CA PHE A 609 1.93 -20.25 -8.20
C PHE A 609 1.49 -20.40 -6.74
N HIS A 610 0.19 -20.34 -6.44
CA HIS A 610 -0.32 -20.57 -5.09
C HIS A 610 0.00 -21.98 -4.57
N GLU A 611 -0.12 -23.02 -5.41
CA GLU A 611 0.28 -24.40 -5.06
C GLU A 611 1.79 -24.52 -4.80
N TYR A 612 2.62 -23.93 -5.66
CA TYR A 612 4.08 -23.90 -5.51
C TYR A 612 4.52 -23.16 -4.24
N GLN A 613 3.89 -22.02 -3.93
CA GLN A 613 4.19 -21.23 -2.73
C GLN A 613 3.85 -21.98 -1.44
N LYS A 614 2.70 -22.67 -1.40
CA LYS A 614 2.30 -23.55 -0.29
C LYS A 614 3.27 -24.71 -0.04
N LEU A 615 4.05 -25.11 -1.06
CA LEU A 615 5.12 -26.10 -0.96
C LEU A 615 6.48 -25.51 -0.59
N ARG A 616 6.78 -24.26 -0.99
CA ARG A 616 8.09 -23.62 -0.75
C ARG A 616 8.19 -22.95 0.63
N SER A 617 7.11 -22.38 1.15
CA SER A 617 7.19 -21.41 2.26
C SER A 617 7.49 -22.00 3.65
N ALA A 618 7.52 -23.32 3.82
CA ALA A 618 7.76 -23.93 5.13
C ALA A 618 8.30 -25.37 5.05
N GLU A 619 9.62 -25.53 5.22
CA GLU A 619 10.26 -26.86 5.36
C GLU A 619 9.74 -27.67 6.58
N VAL A 620 8.95 -27.06 7.46
CA VAL A 620 8.31 -27.69 8.63
C VAL A 620 6.78 -27.91 8.46
N MET A 621 6.10 -27.13 7.61
CA MET A 621 4.62 -27.18 7.46
C MET A 621 4.12 -27.94 6.20
N LEU A 622 5.04 -28.47 5.40
CA LEU A 622 4.75 -29.45 4.34
C LEU A 622 3.92 -30.65 4.83
N THR A 623 4.03 -30.95 6.13
CA THR A 623 3.23 -31.87 6.94
C THR A 623 1.71 -31.64 6.90
N VAL A 624 1.24 -30.51 6.34
CA VAL A 624 -0.19 -30.17 6.20
C VAL A 624 -0.61 -30.11 4.73
N TYR A 625 -0.11 -29.17 3.94
CA TYR A 625 -0.92 -28.66 2.82
C TYR A 625 -1.12 -29.62 1.62
N CYS A 626 -0.15 -30.48 1.29
CA CYS A 626 -0.33 -31.44 0.18
C CYS A 626 -0.90 -32.80 0.60
N LEU A 627 -0.89 -33.13 1.90
CA LEU A 627 -0.98 -34.54 2.35
C LEU A 627 -1.57 -34.72 3.76
N GLY A 628 -1.50 -33.71 4.62
CA GLY A 628 -1.74 -33.80 6.05
C GLY A 628 -3.15 -33.45 6.48
N ARG A 629 -3.88 -34.48 6.90
CA ARG A 629 -5.19 -34.46 7.60
C ARG A 629 -6.39 -33.93 6.82
N ASP A 630 -6.23 -32.87 6.05
CA ASP A 630 -7.31 -32.18 5.33
C ASP A 630 -6.87 -31.92 3.88
N GLY A 631 -7.75 -32.17 2.90
CA GLY A 631 -7.53 -31.84 1.49
C GLY A 631 -6.80 -32.94 0.71
N GLY A 632 -5.52 -32.71 0.41
CA GLY A 632 -4.66 -33.61 -0.39
C GLY A 632 -5.12 -33.79 -1.83
N ALA A 633 -5.43 -32.67 -2.49
CA ALA A 633 -5.70 -32.59 -3.92
C ALA A 633 -4.43 -32.77 -4.76
N PHE A 634 -4.61 -33.15 -6.03
CA PHE A 634 -3.52 -33.28 -7.00
C PHE A 634 -2.98 -31.90 -7.42
N THR A 635 -1.81 -31.53 -6.91
CA THR A 635 -1.05 -30.33 -7.32
C THR A 635 -0.07 -30.65 -8.45
N LEU A 636 0.35 -29.65 -9.24
CA LEU A 636 1.26 -29.89 -10.38
C LEU A 636 2.56 -30.67 -10.01
N PRO A 637 3.24 -30.39 -8.87
CA PRO A 637 4.40 -31.19 -8.46
C PRO A 637 4.11 -32.68 -8.21
N LEU A 638 2.93 -32.99 -7.66
CA LEU A 638 2.49 -34.36 -7.38
C LEU A 638 2.09 -35.08 -8.68
N VAL A 639 1.37 -34.39 -9.57
CA VAL A 639 1.04 -34.87 -10.92
C VAL A 639 2.31 -35.14 -11.73
N HIS A 640 3.34 -34.30 -11.61
CA HIS A 640 4.62 -34.53 -12.28
C HIS A 640 5.32 -35.79 -11.77
N ALA A 641 5.44 -35.98 -10.45
CA ALA A 641 6.13 -37.14 -9.88
C ALA A 641 5.47 -38.47 -10.28
N LEU A 642 4.15 -38.57 -10.12
CA LEU A 642 3.37 -39.79 -10.40
C LEU A 642 3.32 -40.20 -11.88
N ASN A 643 3.59 -39.27 -12.79
CA ASN A 643 3.67 -39.50 -14.22
C ASN A 643 5.12 -39.63 -14.74
N LYS A 644 6.13 -39.14 -13.99
CA LYS A 644 7.56 -39.22 -14.36
C LYS A 644 8.13 -40.63 -14.22
N ASP A 645 7.74 -41.35 -13.16
CA ASP A 645 8.00 -42.79 -13.03
C ASP A 645 6.70 -43.54 -12.68
N PRO A 646 5.97 -44.07 -13.67
CA PRO A 646 4.79 -44.89 -13.43
C PRO A 646 5.08 -46.22 -12.73
N GLY A 647 6.35 -46.64 -12.64
CA GLY A 647 6.80 -47.86 -11.96
C GLY A 647 7.03 -47.68 -10.46
N ASP A 648 7.24 -46.45 -9.97
CA ASP A 648 7.28 -46.20 -8.53
C ASP A 648 5.89 -46.30 -7.91
N THR A 649 5.67 -47.37 -7.16
CA THR A 649 4.45 -47.59 -6.39
C THR A 649 4.44 -46.85 -5.06
N GLN A 650 5.57 -46.43 -4.50
CA GLN A 650 5.63 -45.88 -3.14
C GLN A 650 4.72 -44.67 -2.97
N LEU A 651 4.78 -43.73 -3.91
CA LEU A 651 3.95 -42.52 -3.91
C LEU A 651 2.45 -42.82 -4.11
N ARG A 652 2.12 -43.94 -4.78
CA ARG A 652 0.74 -44.41 -4.98
C ARG A 652 0.18 -45.06 -3.71
N GLU A 653 0.98 -45.92 -3.06
CA GLU A 653 0.61 -46.55 -1.79
C GLU A 653 0.38 -45.52 -0.66
N VAL A 654 1.16 -44.43 -0.62
CA VAL A 654 0.91 -43.32 0.32
C VAL A 654 -0.46 -42.67 0.08
N LEU A 655 -0.87 -42.49 -1.18
CA LEU A 655 -2.18 -41.92 -1.51
C LEU A 655 -3.34 -42.87 -1.18
N PHE A 656 -3.16 -44.19 -1.36
CA PHE A 656 -4.13 -45.18 -0.90
C PHE A 656 -4.22 -45.22 0.63
N TYR A 657 -3.10 -45.24 1.35
CA TYR A 657 -3.07 -45.17 2.81
C TYR A 657 -3.75 -43.89 3.34
N ARG A 658 -3.52 -42.72 2.70
CA ARG A 658 -4.24 -41.48 3.02
C ARG A 658 -5.75 -41.62 2.83
N ARG A 659 -6.18 -42.24 1.72
CA ARG A 659 -7.59 -42.44 1.36
C ARG A 659 -8.32 -43.31 2.39
N GLU A 660 -7.64 -44.28 3.01
CA GLU A 660 -8.19 -45.11 4.09
C GLU A 660 -8.16 -44.43 5.46
N ARG A 661 -7.06 -43.75 5.81
CA ARG A 661 -6.85 -43.15 7.15
C ARG A 661 -7.37 -41.72 7.28
N GLY A 662 -7.83 -41.12 6.18
CA GLY A 662 -8.18 -39.70 6.05
C GLY A 662 -7.00 -38.73 6.21
N SER A 663 -5.82 -39.21 6.61
CA SER A 663 -4.70 -38.38 7.06
C SER A 663 -3.37 -39.13 6.92
N LEU A 664 -2.26 -38.38 6.86
CA LEU A 664 -0.90 -38.92 6.80
C LEU A 664 -0.08 -38.49 8.01
N SER A 665 0.76 -39.41 8.48
CA SER A 665 1.70 -39.14 9.58
C SER A 665 2.94 -38.37 9.07
N PRO A 666 3.70 -37.69 9.96
CA PRO A 666 4.88 -36.93 9.56
C PRO A 666 5.91 -37.72 8.74
N ALA A 667 6.06 -39.04 9.00
CA ALA A 667 6.95 -39.91 8.24
C ALA A 667 6.50 -40.08 6.77
N HIS A 668 5.20 -40.31 6.52
CA HIS A 668 4.67 -40.38 5.15
C HIS A 668 4.81 -39.05 4.42
N ASN A 669 4.61 -37.93 5.11
CA ASN A 669 4.79 -36.59 4.55
C ASN A 669 6.27 -36.32 4.19
N HIS A 670 7.23 -36.86 4.96
CA HIS A 670 8.65 -36.80 4.64
C HIS A 670 9.00 -37.66 3.41
N MET A 671 8.46 -38.89 3.33
CA MET A 671 8.72 -39.79 2.21
C MET A 671 8.22 -39.22 0.86
N VAL A 672 7.05 -38.59 0.83
CA VAL A 672 6.58 -37.91 -0.40
C VAL A 672 7.42 -36.67 -0.70
N LEU A 673 7.93 -35.96 0.30
CA LEU A 673 8.87 -34.86 0.09
C LEU A 673 10.17 -35.32 -0.56
N GLU A 674 10.70 -36.45 -0.12
CA GLU A 674 11.86 -37.09 -0.75
C GLU A 674 11.54 -37.49 -2.19
N GLN A 675 10.38 -38.11 -2.46
CA GLN A 675 9.98 -38.45 -3.83
C GLN A 675 9.76 -37.22 -4.72
N LEU A 676 9.18 -36.12 -4.23
CA LEU A 676 9.07 -34.85 -4.97
C LEU A 676 10.44 -34.20 -5.24
N LYS A 677 11.45 -34.45 -4.39
CA LYS A 677 12.84 -34.01 -4.59
C LYS A 677 13.54 -34.91 -5.63
N CYS A 678 13.44 -36.23 -5.51
CA CYS A 678 13.98 -37.21 -6.46
C CYS A 678 13.38 -37.05 -7.87
N ALA A 679 12.08 -36.75 -7.96
CA ALA A 679 11.40 -36.43 -9.21
C ALA A 679 11.74 -35.03 -9.76
N GLU A 680 12.48 -34.19 -9.04
CA GLU A 680 12.73 -32.77 -9.34
C GLU A 680 11.45 -31.92 -9.52
N SER A 681 10.30 -32.36 -8.99
CA SER A 681 8.98 -31.79 -9.31
C SER A 681 8.83 -30.30 -9.02
N LEU A 682 9.51 -29.78 -7.98
CA LEU A 682 9.53 -28.35 -7.67
C LEU A 682 10.37 -27.54 -8.69
N VAL A 683 11.44 -28.12 -9.23
CA VAL A 683 12.26 -27.51 -10.29
C VAL A 683 11.49 -27.52 -11.61
N TYR A 684 10.76 -28.61 -11.90
CA TYR A 684 9.85 -28.67 -13.04
C TYR A 684 8.75 -27.60 -12.96
N THR A 685 8.05 -27.53 -11.83
CA THR A 685 6.97 -26.55 -11.61
C THR A 685 7.46 -25.12 -11.71
N LYS A 686 8.67 -24.81 -11.19
CA LYS A 686 9.29 -23.49 -11.37
C LYS A 686 9.54 -23.15 -12.84
N LYS A 687 10.05 -24.09 -13.66
CA LYS A 687 10.24 -23.89 -15.11
C LYS A 687 8.91 -23.65 -15.84
N ILE A 688 7.83 -24.33 -15.43
CA ILE A 688 6.47 -24.10 -15.98
C ILE A 688 5.97 -22.70 -15.61
N LEU A 689 6.16 -22.26 -14.37
CA LEU A 689 5.84 -20.89 -13.93
C LEU A 689 6.64 -19.85 -14.72
N GLU A 690 7.97 -20.00 -14.82
CA GLU A 690 8.83 -19.11 -15.62
C GLU A 690 8.40 -19.03 -17.09
N SER A 691 7.97 -20.14 -17.69
CA SER A 691 7.44 -20.20 -19.06
C SER A 691 6.09 -19.49 -19.22
N LEU A 692 5.13 -19.76 -18.34
CA LEU A 692 3.82 -19.10 -18.31
C LEU A 692 3.95 -17.60 -18.11
N HIS A 693 4.83 -17.19 -17.19
CA HIS A 693 5.10 -15.80 -16.85
C HIS A 693 5.68 -15.00 -18.01
N ASN A 694 6.69 -15.54 -18.69
CA ASN A 694 7.26 -14.91 -19.88
C ASN A 694 6.20 -14.76 -21.00
N ARG A 695 5.35 -15.78 -21.21
CA ARG A 695 4.20 -15.68 -22.12
C ARG A 695 3.23 -14.57 -21.70
N ILE A 696 2.88 -14.47 -20.42
CA ILE A 696 1.99 -13.43 -19.90
C ILE A 696 2.59 -12.04 -20.17
N LYS A 697 3.89 -11.81 -19.90
CA LYS A 697 4.59 -10.56 -20.24
C LYS A 697 4.52 -10.24 -21.73
N THR A 698 4.78 -11.21 -22.62
CA THR A 698 4.63 -11.00 -24.08
C THR A 698 3.19 -10.67 -24.50
N PHE A 699 2.18 -11.32 -23.91
CA PHE A 699 0.77 -11.03 -24.21
C PHE A 699 0.35 -9.64 -23.73
N ILE A 700 0.88 -9.15 -22.61
CA ILE A 700 0.68 -7.77 -22.14
C ILE A 700 1.25 -6.79 -23.16
N GLU A 701 2.51 -6.93 -23.58
CA GLU A 701 3.10 -6.03 -24.58
C GLU A 701 2.35 -6.00 -25.91
N VAL A 702 1.83 -7.15 -26.36
CA VAL A 702 0.99 -7.23 -27.58
C VAL A 702 -0.33 -6.47 -27.37
N LEU A 703 -0.96 -6.60 -26.20
CA LEU A 703 -2.20 -5.88 -25.88
C LEU A 703 -1.98 -4.37 -25.73
N GLU A 704 -0.90 -3.94 -25.09
CA GLU A 704 -0.53 -2.52 -24.97
C GLU A 704 -0.33 -1.88 -26.36
N LYS A 705 0.35 -2.59 -27.28
CA LYS A 705 0.51 -2.17 -28.69
C LYS A 705 -0.82 -2.13 -29.45
N VAL A 706 -1.77 -3.02 -29.15
CA VAL A 706 -3.10 -3.07 -29.78
C VAL A 706 -4.06 -1.99 -29.23
N PHE A 707 -3.95 -1.62 -27.95
CA PHE A 707 -4.77 -0.59 -27.32
C PHE A 707 -4.13 0.81 -27.33
N GLY A 708 -2.86 0.94 -27.72
CA GLY A 708 -2.13 2.20 -27.73
C GLY A 708 -1.83 2.77 -26.33
N ILE A 709 -1.91 1.93 -25.28
CA ILE A 709 -1.72 2.35 -23.89
C ILE A 709 -1.08 1.23 -23.06
N GLU A 710 -0.04 1.61 -22.31
CA GLU A 710 0.62 0.78 -21.31
C GLU A 710 -0.36 0.36 -20.20
N ASN A 711 -0.11 -0.78 -19.55
CA ASN A 711 -0.94 -1.28 -18.47
C ASN A 711 -0.11 -1.59 -17.22
N TRP A 712 0.27 -0.52 -16.51
CA TRP A 712 1.10 -0.60 -15.32
C TRP A 712 0.43 -1.37 -14.16
N ILE A 713 -0.90 -1.34 -14.05
CA ILE A 713 -1.65 -2.18 -13.09
C ILE A 713 -1.45 -3.67 -13.42
N MET A 714 -1.59 -4.08 -14.70
CA MET A 714 -1.33 -5.49 -15.08
C MET A 714 0.14 -5.87 -14.88
N ARG A 715 1.08 -4.97 -15.21
CA ARG A 715 2.53 -5.19 -15.02
C ARG A 715 2.90 -5.39 -13.54
N ARG A 716 2.40 -4.55 -12.62
CA ARG A 716 2.58 -4.69 -11.17
C ARG A 716 1.88 -5.92 -10.62
N LEU A 717 0.67 -6.24 -11.10
CA LEU A 717 -0.05 -7.45 -10.67
C LEU A 717 0.74 -8.71 -11.02
N VAL A 718 1.27 -8.80 -12.23
CA VAL A 718 2.13 -9.91 -12.68
C VAL A 718 3.47 -9.93 -11.94
N GLN A 719 4.09 -8.77 -11.67
CA GLN A 719 5.31 -8.67 -10.87
C GLN A 719 5.11 -9.16 -9.42
N SER A 720 3.95 -8.89 -8.82
CA SER A 720 3.61 -9.31 -7.45
C SER A 720 3.45 -10.83 -7.27
N LEU A 721 3.59 -11.59 -8.35
CA LEU A 721 3.47 -13.05 -8.41
C LEU A 721 4.78 -13.72 -8.87
N GLU A 722 5.90 -12.97 -8.94
CA GLU A 722 7.22 -13.51 -9.37
C GLU A 722 7.99 -14.25 -8.27
N THR A 723 7.57 -14.09 -7.01
CA THR A 723 8.43 -14.23 -5.82
C THR A 723 8.44 -15.61 -5.20
#